data_AF-A0A4Y7QJK7-F1
#
_entry.id   AF-A0A4Y7QJK7-F1
#
_cell.length_a   1.000
_cell.length_b   1.000
_cell.length_c   1.000
_cell.angle_alpha   90.00
_cell.angle_beta   90.00
_cell.angle_gamma   90.00
#
_symmetry.space_group_name_H-M   'P 1'
#
loop_
_entity.id
_entity.type
_entity.pdbx_description
1 polymer ?
#
loop_
_entity_poly.entity_id
_entity_poly.type
_entity_poly.pdbx_seq_one_letter_code
_entity_poly.pdbx_strand_id
1 'polypeptide(L)'
;MENGTEKVAPAAGTYATMLLMLHRFGPDSENSIPHITERTYNSLLRCILDRQIPLALVVSDKAFLSSEEASKIVSALSRAAVEMSLSKVVTELGQVELMGSDPLENVPEVTPVIRHRVRIPIFIDGELKPAPEIPFNIDNLRKHLSDVAFARRVLPQDTAARQKLLEASVYDVAVQRLRHQEEVMENLGVSDQHTLLQAQLQQWMYAWHEKLKARLKTEIAAVIEEEQRLRKSSSATASTNARLGPFLSLLKPEKLSLITILELMRLQGSGGIAEGMKTARALLTVGKSVELEHRAEVCKKNNVQVPMAPAHSRQSLFSRKAYQDLQTWRVTAQHYVEDAVEYSADWSQVVRARIGSFLVDCLMDVATVQRTAVDKRTGEEIEEEQPAFFHSYEYVRGHKLGVIRLNPAVSERLSRDSLRETLHPRHLPMLVPPKPWLNHDNGGYLYNKTSVMRFKDTQEQLTYLRHASQLGHVELVYAGLDVLGSTPWRINKAIFDIVLQVWNSGQGLIKIPSVNFDVLEPIKPANYETDQYARSKYLNEVREWQFQRANAHSDRCNVNYKVEIARAFLHDVMYLPHNVDFRGRAYPIPPHLNHLGDDLSRGLLTFAESKPLGQSGLRWLKIHLANLYGYDKGSFEERVNFVREHLDNVYDSAENPLEGRMWWTKADDPWQCLATCMELRNALKSEDPEAFLSCLPVHQDGTCNGLQHYAALGGDGKGAQQVNLSATDRPSDVYTYVANMVERKVAEDAAKGHKVGQLVLGKISRKVVKQTVMTTVYGVTYVGARAQIERQLKDRGDIQINDCWDASSYIAKLTMESIGDLFSGAKGIQDWLTTSAQLIARSIPKSRIDNLMSHTTSYNPGVSAKRLPKEQMTSVVWTTPLGLPVVQPYRKTKRKQIMTSLQSVYISDPNLPSEVNAGKQASAFPPNFIHSLDATHMMLTALECRRTNLTFASVHDSYWTHASTIDKMSEIIRETFIALHSSEVLSKLHDEFVERYADYRIPLAVLRQQTMLKRMKRVGVKVPALSNAEVLPEDKMAEDEEEAVDDEASVVSAKPNGKRRSRKAKLSDAKDEVVLHQFVNLVDVLPPIPKKGDFDVQSIKKSLYFFS
;
A
#
# COMPACT_ATOMS: atom_id res chain seq x y z
N MET A 1 -13.47 -24.32 -49.50
CA MET A 1 -12.03 -24.19 -49.15
C MET A 1 -11.73 -24.63 -47.72
N GLU A 2 -12.36 -24.06 -46.68
CA GLU A 2 -12.09 -24.40 -45.28
C GLU A 2 -12.39 -25.86 -44.89
N ASN A 3 -13.47 -26.45 -45.40
CA ASN A 3 -13.91 -27.80 -45.03
C ASN A 3 -13.11 -28.92 -45.74
N GLY A 4 -12.04 -28.59 -46.47
CA GLY A 4 -11.19 -29.55 -47.18
C GLY A 4 -11.81 -30.22 -48.42
N THR A 5 -13.07 -29.92 -48.74
CA THR A 5 -13.83 -30.52 -49.85
C THR A 5 -13.27 -30.20 -51.24
N GLU A 6 -12.61 -29.05 -51.40
CA GLU A 6 -12.19 -28.52 -52.70
C GLU A 6 -10.73 -28.79 -53.06
N LYS A 7 -9.96 -29.51 -52.22
CA LYS A 7 -8.51 -29.80 -52.41
C LYS A 7 -7.60 -28.57 -52.65
N VAL A 8 -8.11 -27.35 -52.46
CA VAL A 8 -7.37 -26.09 -52.56
C VAL A 8 -7.35 -25.42 -51.18
N ALA A 9 -6.16 -25.04 -50.71
CA ALA A 9 -5.98 -24.37 -49.44
C ALA A 9 -6.22 -22.85 -49.58
N PRO A 10 -6.99 -22.23 -48.68
CA PRO A 10 -7.19 -20.78 -48.68
C PRO A 10 -5.88 -20.04 -48.39
N ALA A 11 -5.60 -18.99 -49.17
CA ALA A 11 -4.43 -18.12 -49.03
C ALA A 11 -4.79 -16.78 -48.37
N ALA A 12 -3.81 -15.90 -48.14
CA ALA A 12 -4.02 -14.60 -47.50
C ALA A 12 -5.15 -13.78 -48.17
N GLY A 13 -5.14 -13.65 -49.50
CA GLY A 13 -6.19 -12.96 -50.25
C GLY A 13 -7.57 -13.64 -50.20
N THR A 14 -7.61 -14.96 -49.99
CA THR A 14 -8.88 -15.68 -49.75
C THR A 14 -9.49 -15.25 -48.42
N TYR A 15 -8.70 -15.20 -47.36
CA TYR A 15 -9.16 -14.72 -46.05
C TYR A 15 -9.48 -13.24 -46.07
N ALA A 16 -8.72 -12.41 -46.80
CA ALA A 16 -9.02 -10.99 -46.96
C ALA A 16 -10.41 -10.78 -47.60
N THR A 17 -10.71 -11.55 -48.66
CA THR A 17 -12.02 -11.52 -49.31
C THR A 17 -13.14 -12.02 -48.40
N MET A 18 -12.90 -13.11 -47.64
CA MET A 18 -13.87 -13.63 -46.66
C MET A 18 -14.17 -12.62 -45.54
N LEU A 19 -13.15 -11.93 -45.03
CA LEU A 19 -13.28 -10.89 -44.01
C LEU A 19 -14.01 -9.66 -44.55
N LEU A 20 -13.76 -9.28 -45.80
CA LEU A 20 -14.47 -8.19 -46.47
C LEU A 20 -15.96 -8.52 -46.66
N MET A 21 -16.26 -9.75 -47.10
CA MET A 21 -17.64 -10.21 -47.24
C MET A 21 -18.37 -10.28 -45.90
N LEU A 22 -17.68 -10.75 -44.84
CA LEU A 22 -18.23 -10.74 -43.49
C LEU A 22 -18.49 -9.32 -42.98
N HIS A 23 -17.61 -8.36 -43.29
CA HIS A 23 -17.81 -6.96 -42.92
C HIS A 23 -19.00 -6.32 -43.63
N ARG A 24 -19.18 -6.58 -44.93
CA ARG A 24 -20.23 -5.95 -45.76
C ARG A 24 -21.60 -6.62 -45.69
N PHE A 25 -21.66 -7.92 -45.36
CA PHE A 25 -22.89 -8.72 -45.44
C PHE A 25 -23.13 -9.62 -44.22
N GLY A 26 -22.27 -9.52 -43.20
CA GLY A 26 -22.39 -10.31 -41.97
C GLY A 26 -23.58 -9.91 -41.09
N PRO A 27 -23.78 -10.61 -39.96
CA PRO A 27 -24.90 -10.38 -39.05
C PRO A 27 -24.93 -8.96 -38.47
N ASP A 28 -23.78 -8.30 -38.33
CA ASP A 28 -23.63 -6.96 -37.76
C ASP A 28 -23.61 -5.83 -38.82
N SER A 29 -23.91 -6.14 -40.09
CA SER A 29 -23.84 -5.19 -41.21
C SER A 29 -25.22 -4.70 -41.66
N GLU A 30 -25.31 -3.47 -42.19
CA GLU A 30 -26.57 -2.88 -42.69
C GLU A 30 -27.18 -3.70 -43.84
N ASN A 31 -26.36 -4.43 -44.60
CA ASN A 31 -26.78 -5.29 -45.71
C ASN A 31 -26.71 -6.79 -45.35
N SER A 32 -27.13 -7.15 -44.13
CA SER A 32 -27.03 -8.53 -43.63
C SER A 32 -27.77 -9.55 -44.52
N ILE A 33 -27.11 -10.66 -44.85
CA ILE A 33 -27.69 -11.78 -45.61
C ILE A 33 -27.97 -12.97 -44.66
N PRO A 34 -29.19 -13.54 -44.62
CA PRO A 34 -29.61 -14.55 -43.64
C PRO A 34 -28.77 -15.85 -43.58
N HIS A 35 -27.98 -16.15 -44.62
CA HIS A 35 -27.20 -17.38 -44.74
C HIS A 35 -25.70 -17.21 -44.39
N ILE A 36 -25.23 -16.01 -44.01
CA ILE A 36 -23.84 -15.74 -43.58
C ILE A 36 -23.71 -15.83 -42.05
N THR A 37 -24.48 -16.71 -41.40
CA THR A 37 -24.55 -16.81 -39.93
C THR A 37 -23.55 -17.78 -39.31
N GLU A 38 -22.89 -18.65 -40.10
CA GLU A 38 -22.02 -19.72 -39.56
C GLU A 38 -20.56 -19.31 -39.31
N ARG A 39 -20.10 -18.16 -39.84
CA ARG A 39 -18.70 -17.73 -39.73
C ARG A 39 -18.61 -16.37 -39.03
N THR A 40 -17.92 -16.34 -37.90
CA THR A 40 -17.59 -15.13 -37.13
C THR A 40 -16.14 -14.72 -37.34
N TYR A 41 -15.80 -13.46 -37.01
CA TYR A 41 -14.40 -13.01 -36.97
C TYR A 41 -13.53 -13.91 -36.09
N ASN A 42 -14.05 -14.41 -34.97
CA ASN A 42 -13.39 -15.41 -34.11
C ASN A 42 -13.06 -16.71 -34.85
N SER A 43 -14.02 -17.24 -35.62
CA SER A 43 -13.81 -18.48 -36.37
C SER A 43 -12.79 -18.32 -37.49
N LEU A 44 -12.83 -17.21 -38.24
CA LEU A 44 -11.87 -16.95 -39.33
C LEU A 44 -10.48 -16.67 -38.78
N LEU A 45 -10.37 -15.94 -37.68
CA LEU A 45 -9.09 -15.68 -37.03
C LEU A 45 -8.42 -16.97 -36.53
N ARG A 46 -9.17 -17.90 -35.92
CA ARG A 46 -8.64 -19.24 -35.58
C ARG A 46 -8.09 -19.95 -36.80
N CYS A 47 -8.85 -20.00 -37.90
CA CYS A 47 -8.42 -20.67 -39.13
C CYS A 47 -7.13 -20.06 -39.73
N ILE A 48 -7.01 -18.72 -39.72
CA ILE A 48 -5.81 -18.01 -40.20
C ILE A 48 -4.59 -18.40 -39.36
N LEU A 49 -4.74 -18.45 -38.03
CA LEU A 49 -3.67 -18.75 -37.08
C LEU A 49 -3.26 -20.23 -37.11
N ASP A 50 -4.23 -21.14 -37.15
CA ASP A 50 -3.98 -22.59 -37.23
C ASP A 50 -3.20 -22.96 -38.50
N ARG A 51 -3.37 -22.17 -39.57
CA ARG A 51 -2.64 -22.31 -40.84
C ARG A 51 -1.35 -21.50 -40.92
N GLN A 52 -0.98 -20.78 -39.86
CA GLN A 52 0.24 -19.94 -39.79
C GLN A 52 0.32 -18.90 -40.91
N ILE A 53 -0.81 -18.35 -41.37
CA ILE A 53 -0.81 -17.31 -42.39
C ILE A 53 -0.55 -15.95 -41.71
N PRO A 54 0.48 -15.19 -42.14
CA PRO A 54 0.78 -13.88 -41.55
C PRO A 54 -0.41 -12.93 -41.68
N LEU A 55 -0.89 -12.38 -40.56
CA LEU A 55 -2.05 -11.47 -40.56
C LEU A 55 -1.74 -10.19 -41.34
N ALA A 56 -0.49 -9.74 -41.29
CA ALA A 56 0.01 -8.63 -42.10
C ALA A 56 -0.28 -8.80 -43.60
N LEU A 57 -0.12 -10.01 -44.13
CA LEU A 57 -0.41 -10.29 -45.55
C LEU A 57 -1.92 -10.35 -45.83
N VAL A 58 -2.72 -10.75 -44.84
CA VAL A 58 -4.18 -10.77 -44.97
C VAL A 58 -4.71 -9.34 -45.01
N VAL A 59 -4.35 -8.50 -44.03
CA VAL A 59 -4.89 -7.14 -43.86
C VAL A 59 -4.32 -6.10 -44.84
N SER A 60 -3.19 -6.39 -45.49
CA SER A 60 -2.60 -5.57 -46.56
C SER A 60 -2.93 -6.06 -47.98
N ASP A 61 -3.80 -7.07 -48.10
CA ASP A 61 -4.15 -7.65 -49.39
C ASP A 61 -4.93 -6.67 -50.28
N LYS A 62 -4.75 -6.79 -51.60
CA LYS A 62 -5.39 -5.94 -52.61
C LYS A 62 -6.92 -6.05 -52.64
N ALA A 63 -7.51 -7.03 -51.96
CA ALA A 63 -8.96 -7.16 -51.78
C ALA A 63 -9.57 -5.94 -51.05
N PHE A 64 -8.83 -5.24 -50.19
CA PHE A 64 -9.30 -4.03 -49.53
C PHE A 64 -9.10 -2.80 -50.43
N LEU A 65 -10.20 -2.26 -50.94
CA LEU A 65 -10.18 -1.14 -51.89
C LEU A 65 -10.08 0.23 -51.20
N SER A 66 -10.35 0.29 -49.88
CA SER A 66 -10.26 1.52 -49.10
C SER A 66 -9.49 1.29 -47.79
N SER A 67 -8.71 2.30 -47.39
CA SER A 67 -7.98 2.31 -46.12
C SER A 67 -8.92 2.25 -44.90
N GLU A 68 -10.13 2.81 -45.03
CA GLU A 68 -11.16 2.77 -43.98
C GLU A 68 -11.74 1.37 -43.76
N GLU A 69 -11.99 0.60 -44.83
CA GLU A 69 -12.46 -0.79 -44.72
C GLU A 69 -11.40 -1.71 -44.11
N ALA A 70 -10.13 -1.53 -44.49
CA ALA A 70 -9.02 -2.27 -43.92
C ALA A 70 -8.90 -2.01 -42.40
N SER A 71 -8.98 -0.74 -41.97
CA SER A 71 -8.95 -0.37 -40.54
C SER A 71 -10.13 -0.97 -39.75
N LYS A 72 -11.36 -0.95 -40.30
CA LYS A 72 -12.53 -1.56 -39.65
C LYS A 72 -12.37 -3.08 -39.48
N ILE A 73 -11.78 -3.76 -40.45
CA ILE A 73 -11.53 -5.21 -40.40
C ILE A 73 -10.38 -5.53 -39.43
N VAL A 74 -9.32 -4.73 -39.41
CA VAL A 74 -8.23 -4.83 -38.42
C VAL A 74 -8.79 -4.66 -36.99
N SER A 75 -9.68 -3.68 -36.78
CA SER A 75 -10.35 -3.48 -35.49
C SER A 75 -11.25 -4.67 -35.10
N ALA A 76 -12.00 -5.23 -36.05
CA ALA A 76 -12.84 -6.41 -35.82
C ALA A 76 -12.02 -7.69 -35.52
N LEU A 77 -10.92 -7.91 -36.24
CA LEU A 77 -9.96 -8.99 -35.96
C LEU A 77 -9.26 -8.78 -34.61
N SER A 78 -8.96 -7.54 -34.25
CA SER A 78 -8.36 -7.22 -32.95
C SER A 78 -9.34 -7.45 -31.80
N ARG A 79 -10.64 -7.12 -31.97
CA ARG A 79 -11.69 -7.48 -31.01
C ARG A 79 -11.79 -9.00 -30.86
N ALA A 80 -11.83 -9.73 -31.97
CA ALA A 80 -11.84 -11.19 -31.97
C ALA A 80 -10.61 -11.78 -31.26
N ALA A 81 -9.43 -11.21 -31.51
CA ALA A 81 -8.20 -11.59 -30.83
C ALA A 81 -8.28 -11.34 -29.31
N VAL A 82 -8.85 -10.21 -28.88
CA VAL A 82 -9.05 -9.92 -27.45
C VAL A 82 -10.05 -10.88 -26.80
N GLU A 83 -11.16 -11.19 -27.45
CA GLU A 83 -12.14 -12.17 -26.97
C GLU A 83 -11.48 -13.54 -26.77
N MET A 84 -10.66 -13.95 -27.73
CA MET A 84 -9.88 -15.19 -27.70
C MET A 84 -8.62 -15.13 -26.83
N SER A 85 -8.33 -13.99 -26.19
CA SER A 85 -7.15 -13.77 -25.33
C SER A 85 -5.80 -13.92 -26.07
N LEU A 86 -5.75 -13.51 -27.33
CA LEU A 86 -4.56 -13.52 -28.21
C LEU A 86 -3.93 -12.13 -28.30
N SER A 87 -3.23 -11.69 -27.25
CA SER A 87 -2.59 -10.36 -27.21
C SER A 87 -1.57 -10.13 -28.33
N LYS A 88 -0.80 -11.17 -28.73
CA LYS A 88 0.17 -11.10 -29.84
C LYS A 88 -0.48 -10.71 -31.17
N VAL A 89 -1.67 -11.25 -31.44
CA VAL A 89 -2.41 -10.95 -32.67
C VAL A 89 -2.88 -9.51 -32.69
N VAL A 90 -3.29 -8.97 -31.54
CA VAL A 90 -3.59 -7.54 -31.40
C VAL A 90 -2.33 -6.72 -31.67
N THR A 91 -1.18 -7.13 -31.11
CA THR A 91 0.14 -6.50 -31.34
C THR A 91 0.59 -6.57 -32.80
N GLU A 92 0.36 -7.68 -33.50
CA GLU A 92 0.69 -7.84 -34.91
C GLU A 92 -0.23 -6.97 -35.78
N LEU A 93 -1.54 -6.99 -35.52
CA LEU A 93 -2.54 -6.24 -36.27
C LEU A 93 -2.34 -4.73 -36.20
N GLY A 94 -1.97 -4.18 -35.04
CA GLY A 94 -1.67 -2.76 -34.95
C GLY A 94 -0.28 -2.34 -35.46
N GLN A 95 0.68 -3.25 -35.63
CA GLN A 95 1.91 -2.94 -36.35
C GLN A 95 1.62 -2.70 -37.83
N VAL A 96 0.58 -3.34 -38.36
CA VAL A 96 0.15 -3.20 -39.74
C VAL A 96 -0.70 -1.94 -39.95
N GLU A 97 -1.39 -1.46 -38.92
CA GLU A 97 -2.17 -0.23 -38.90
C GLU A 97 -1.29 1.03 -38.65
N LEU A 98 -0.21 1.18 -39.42
CA LEU A 98 0.71 2.33 -39.38
C LEU A 98 0.11 3.65 -39.91
N MET A 99 -1.20 3.69 -40.21
CA MET A 99 -1.87 4.82 -40.87
C MET A 99 -2.78 5.66 -39.95
N GLY A 100 -2.80 5.39 -38.64
CA GLY A 100 -3.48 6.23 -37.64
C GLY A 100 -2.53 7.26 -37.03
N SER A 101 -3.01 8.49 -36.79
CA SER A 101 -2.26 9.53 -36.07
C SER A 101 -1.92 9.05 -34.65
N ASP A 102 -0.63 9.04 -34.28
CA ASP A 102 -0.23 8.67 -32.92
C ASP A 102 -0.63 9.78 -31.94
N PRO A 103 -1.52 9.51 -30.94
CA PRO A 103 -1.94 10.55 -30.00
C PRO A 103 -0.77 11.12 -29.18
N LEU A 104 0.36 10.42 -29.11
CA LEU A 104 1.58 10.88 -28.44
C LEU A 104 2.65 11.44 -29.39
N GLU A 105 2.38 11.58 -30.70
CA GLU A 105 3.36 12.02 -31.71
C GLU A 105 4.02 13.36 -31.36
N ASN A 106 3.21 14.28 -30.83
CA ASN A 106 3.64 15.63 -30.45
C ASN A 106 4.06 15.75 -28.97
N VAL A 107 4.12 14.64 -28.24
CA VAL A 107 4.48 14.62 -26.81
C VAL A 107 5.91 14.11 -26.66
N PRO A 108 6.85 14.94 -26.17
CA PRO A 108 8.25 14.55 -26.00
C PRO A 108 8.38 13.24 -25.21
N GLU A 109 9.41 12.45 -25.53
CA GLU A 109 9.73 11.29 -24.70
C GLU A 109 10.26 11.73 -23.34
N VAL A 110 9.97 10.91 -22.32
CA VAL A 110 10.49 11.09 -20.97
C VAL A 110 11.96 10.65 -20.95
N THR A 111 12.87 11.54 -20.53
CA THR A 111 14.27 11.18 -20.35
C THR A 111 14.40 10.19 -19.19
N PRO A 112 14.86 8.95 -19.40
CA PRO A 112 14.92 7.98 -18.34
C PRO A 112 16.00 8.36 -17.31
N VAL A 113 15.78 8.00 -16.05
CA VAL A 113 16.87 8.02 -15.05
C VAL A 113 18.01 7.13 -15.54
N ILE A 114 19.24 7.57 -15.33
CA ILE A 114 20.45 6.87 -15.73
C ILE A 114 21.24 6.49 -14.47
N ARG A 115 21.88 5.32 -14.48
CA ARG A 115 22.83 4.87 -13.47
C ARG A 115 24.23 4.81 -14.10
N HIS A 116 25.21 5.45 -13.47
CA HIS A 116 26.61 5.37 -13.88
C HIS A 116 27.30 4.22 -13.15
N ARG A 117 27.97 3.33 -13.90
CA ARG A 117 28.78 2.23 -13.34
C ARG A 117 30.17 2.72 -12.93
N VAL A 118 30.78 2.10 -11.91
CA VAL A 118 32.16 2.42 -11.47
C VAL A 118 33.20 1.48 -12.13
N ARG A 119 32.83 0.54 -13.01
CA ARG A 119 33.70 -0.63 -13.28
C ARG A 119 34.15 -0.96 -14.69
N ILE A 120 33.83 -0.19 -15.74
CA ILE A 120 34.51 -0.39 -17.05
C ILE A 120 34.79 0.98 -17.68
N PRO A 121 36.07 1.39 -17.81
CA PRO A 121 36.49 2.56 -18.58
C PRO A 121 36.03 2.47 -20.04
N ILE A 122 35.35 3.49 -20.56
CA ILE A 122 35.28 3.72 -22.00
C ILE A 122 36.02 5.04 -22.26
N PHE A 123 36.94 5.04 -23.22
CA PHE A 123 37.62 6.24 -23.66
C PHE A 123 36.68 7.04 -24.57
N ILE A 124 36.27 8.22 -24.13
CA ILE A 124 35.61 9.22 -24.97
C ILE A 124 36.39 10.52 -24.76
N ASP A 125 36.95 11.07 -25.84
CA ASP A 125 37.74 12.31 -25.85
C ASP A 125 38.91 12.36 -24.84
N GLY A 126 39.58 11.23 -24.61
CA GLY A 126 40.76 11.16 -23.74
C GLY A 126 40.45 11.17 -22.23
N GLU A 127 39.18 11.19 -21.83
CA GLU A 127 38.76 11.05 -20.42
C GLU A 127 38.03 9.72 -20.18
N LEU A 128 38.31 9.09 -19.03
CA LEU A 128 37.58 7.91 -18.55
C LEU A 128 36.17 8.30 -18.11
N LYS A 129 35.13 7.94 -18.87
CA LYS A 129 33.72 8.13 -18.44
C LYS A 129 32.93 6.82 -18.48
N PRO A 130 32.12 6.51 -17.45
CA PRO A 130 31.33 5.29 -17.41
C PRO A 130 30.08 5.36 -18.30
N ALA A 131 29.76 4.25 -18.99
CA ALA A 131 28.58 4.16 -19.85
C ALA A 131 27.27 4.42 -19.06
N PRO A 132 26.37 5.28 -19.58
CA PRO A 132 25.06 5.52 -19.00
C PRO A 132 24.09 4.36 -19.28
N GLU A 133 23.33 3.93 -18.27
CA GLU A 133 22.41 2.79 -18.34
C GLU A 133 21.08 3.08 -17.62
N ILE A 134 19.93 2.70 -18.20
CA ILE A 134 18.60 2.95 -17.61
C ILE A 134 18.32 1.89 -16.53
N PRO A 135 17.86 2.25 -15.30
CA PRO A 135 17.46 1.27 -14.31
C PRO A 135 16.37 0.34 -14.85
N PHE A 136 16.66 -0.94 -14.75
CA PHE A 136 15.82 -2.07 -15.11
C PHE A 136 14.30 -1.89 -14.87
N ASN A 137 13.93 -1.48 -13.66
CA ASN A 137 12.56 -1.26 -13.21
C ASN A 137 11.79 -0.21 -14.05
N ILE A 138 12.49 0.85 -14.46
CA ILE A 138 11.95 1.96 -15.26
C ILE A 138 11.82 1.52 -16.72
N ASP A 139 12.83 0.82 -17.23
CA ASP A 139 12.81 0.31 -18.60
C ASP A 139 11.66 -0.68 -18.83
N ASN A 140 11.36 -1.57 -17.86
CA ASN A 140 10.17 -2.43 -17.92
C ASN A 140 8.87 -1.65 -17.97
N LEU A 141 8.77 -0.60 -17.15
CA LEU A 141 7.58 0.24 -17.12
C LEU A 141 7.35 0.89 -18.49
N ARG A 142 8.38 1.53 -19.06
CA ARG A 142 8.28 2.22 -20.36
C ARG A 142 7.72 1.33 -21.45
N LYS A 143 8.15 0.08 -21.46
CA LYS A 143 7.79 -0.89 -22.50
C LYS A 143 6.43 -1.50 -22.26
N HIS A 144 6.07 -1.77 -21.01
CA HIS A 144 4.69 -2.14 -20.68
C HIS A 144 3.70 -1.02 -21.07
N LEU A 145 4.05 0.23 -20.81
CA LEU A 145 3.25 1.38 -21.22
C LEU A 145 3.20 1.57 -22.74
N SER A 146 4.22 1.10 -23.47
CA SER A 146 4.19 1.06 -24.93
C SER A 146 3.13 0.10 -25.47
N ASP A 147 2.91 -1.05 -24.81
CA ASP A 147 1.81 -1.97 -25.18
C ASP A 147 0.44 -1.33 -24.92
N VAL A 148 0.31 -0.53 -23.85
CA VAL A 148 -0.91 0.24 -23.55
C VAL A 148 -1.16 1.33 -24.60
N ALA A 149 -0.12 2.09 -24.96
CA ALA A 149 -0.17 3.10 -26.01
C ALA A 149 -0.49 2.47 -27.37
N PHE A 150 0.02 1.28 -27.62
CA PHE A 150 -0.24 0.53 -28.83
C PHE A 150 -1.69 0.01 -28.88
N ALA A 151 -2.19 -0.62 -27.81
CA ALA A 151 -3.57 -1.12 -27.74
C ALA A 151 -4.59 0.01 -27.96
N ARG A 152 -4.24 1.25 -27.59
CA ARG A 152 -5.02 2.45 -27.89
C ARG A 152 -5.12 2.75 -29.38
N ARG A 153 -4.06 2.56 -30.16
CA ARG A 153 -4.05 2.82 -31.61
C ARG A 153 -5.01 1.87 -32.33
N VAL A 154 -5.00 0.59 -31.93
CA VAL A 154 -5.79 -0.48 -32.56
C VAL A 154 -7.25 -0.52 -32.10
N LEU A 155 -7.49 -0.22 -30.83
CA LEU A 155 -8.80 -0.31 -30.18
C LEU A 155 -9.21 1.04 -29.57
N PRO A 156 -9.22 2.15 -30.34
CA PRO A 156 -9.36 3.50 -29.78
C PRO A 156 -10.66 3.71 -29.00
N GLN A 157 -11.74 3.07 -29.42
CA GLN A 157 -13.06 3.19 -28.78
C GLN A 157 -13.41 2.03 -27.83
N ASP A 158 -12.68 0.91 -27.87
CA ASP A 158 -13.00 -0.28 -27.06
C ASP A 158 -12.18 -0.31 -25.76
N THR A 159 -12.61 0.51 -24.80
CA THR A 159 -11.93 0.62 -23.49
C THR A 159 -12.00 -0.67 -22.68
N ALA A 160 -13.04 -1.49 -22.85
CA ALA A 160 -13.20 -2.76 -22.16
C ALA A 160 -12.18 -3.80 -22.65
N ALA A 161 -11.99 -3.90 -23.96
CA ALA A 161 -10.97 -4.74 -24.56
C ALA A 161 -9.55 -4.28 -24.16
N ARG A 162 -9.29 -2.96 -24.17
CA ARG A 162 -8.03 -2.38 -23.70
C ARG A 162 -7.77 -2.66 -22.22
N GLN A 163 -8.80 -2.58 -21.36
CA GLN A 163 -8.67 -2.96 -19.95
C GLN A 163 -8.37 -4.44 -19.80
N LYS A 164 -9.00 -5.32 -20.60
CA LYS A 164 -8.70 -6.75 -20.59
C LYS A 164 -7.25 -7.01 -20.97
N LEU A 165 -6.68 -6.30 -21.95
CA LEU A 165 -5.26 -6.39 -22.31
C LEU A 165 -4.35 -5.88 -21.19
N LEU A 166 -4.73 -4.79 -20.51
CA LEU A 166 -4.00 -4.24 -19.37
C LEU A 166 -3.95 -5.21 -18.17
N GLU A 167 -5.01 -5.99 -17.97
CA GLU A 167 -5.11 -6.99 -16.90
C GLU A 167 -4.72 -8.42 -17.32
N ALA A 168 -4.61 -8.68 -18.63
CA ALA A 168 -4.23 -9.97 -19.16
C ALA A 168 -2.87 -10.39 -18.58
N SER A 169 -2.73 -11.68 -18.29
CA SER A 169 -1.72 -12.14 -17.35
C SER A 169 -0.29 -11.83 -17.81
N VAL A 170 0.49 -11.31 -16.87
CA VAL A 170 1.95 -11.08 -16.97
C VAL A 170 2.69 -12.33 -17.44
N TYR A 171 2.21 -13.51 -17.04
CA TYR A 171 2.89 -14.78 -17.25
C TYR A 171 2.59 -15.41 -18.61
N ASP A 172 1.35 -15.34 -19.12
CA ASP A 172 1.02 -15.92 -20.42
C ASP A 172 1.74 -15.17 -21.56
N VAL A 173 1.89 -13.84 -21.42
CA VAL A 173 2.68 -13.00 -22.33
C VAL A 173 4.18 -13.34 -22.23
N ALA A 174 4.70 -13.50 -21.02
CA ALA A 174 6.10 -13.88 -20.78
C ALA A 174 6.48 -15.23 -21.40
N VAL A 175 5.63 -16.25 -21.27
CA VAL A 175 5.86 -17.60 -21.82
C VAL A 175 5.91 -17.59 -23.34
N GLN A 176 4.94 -16.96 -23.98
CA GLN A 176 4.84 -16.94 -25.45
C GLN A 176 6.01 -16.18 -26.09
N ARG A 177 6.56 -15.20 -25.38
CA ARG A 177 7.63 -14.35 -25.90
C ARG A 177 9.01 -14.95 -25.76
N LEU A 178 9.28 -15.65 -24.65
CA LEU A 178 10.50 -16.47 -24.51
C LEU A 178 10.61 -17.49 -25.64
N ARG A 179 9.49 -18.12 -26.05
CA ARG A 179 9.44 -19.07 -27.18
C ARG A 179 9.68 -18.41 -28.54
N HIS A 180 9.06 -17.26 -28.79
CA HIS A 180 9.20 -16.58 -30.08
C HIS A 180 10.62 -16.04 -30.32
N GLN A 181 11.32 -15.59 -29.27
CA GLN A 181 12.71 -15.13 -29.39
C GLN A 181 13.67 -16.28 -29.71
N GLU A 182 13.42 -17.48 -29.20
CA GLU A 182 14.16 -18.68 -29.57
C GLU A 182 13.97 -19.02 -31.05
N GLU A 183 12.73 -19.07 -31.54
CA GLU A 183 12.45 -19.31 -32.97
C GLU A 183 13.17 -18.29 -33.87
N VAL A 184 13.19 -17.02 -33.48
CA VAL A 184 13.90 -15.96 -34.22
C VAL A 184 15.42 -16.18 -34.18
N MET A 185 15.96 -16.63 -33.04
CA MET A 185 17.40 -16.89 -32.85
C MET A 185 17.88 -18.16 -33.57
N GLU A 186 17.07 -19.24 -33.58
CA GLU A 186 17.33 -20.45 -34.36
C GLU A 186 17.32 -20.15 -35.86
N ASN A 187 16.41 -19.28 -36.31
CA ASN A 187 16.30 -18.88 -37.71
C ASN A 187 17.41 -17.92 -38.18
N LEU A 188 18.04 -17.14 -37.28
CA LEU A 188 19.02 -16.11 -37.65
C LEU A 188 20.46 -16.63 -37.81
N GLY A 189 20.80 -17.83 -37.32
CA GLY A 189 22.16 -18.35 -37.37
C GLY A 189 23.15 -17.57 -36.48
N VAL A 190 24.11 -18.28 -35.89
CA VAL A 190 24.94 -17.83 -34.76
C VAL A 190 26.06 -16.83 -35.16
N SER A 191 25.76 -15.75 -35.90
CA SER A 191 26.81 -14.85 -36.42
C SER A 191 26.66 -13.34 -36.15
N ASP A 192 25.51 -12.84 -35.69
CA ASP A 192 25.35 -11.40 -35.44
C ASP A 192 25.68 -11.00 -33.98
N GLN A 193 26.90 -10.53 -33.75
CA GLN A 193 27.46 -10.15 -32.44
C GLN A 193 26.71 -9.01 -31.74
N HIS A 194 26.07 -8.10 -32.50
CA HIS A 194 25.34 -6.96 -31.92
C HIS A 194 23.97 -7.35 -31.33
N THR A 195 23.31 -8.37 -31.87
CA THR A 195 22.00 -8.87 -31.39
C THR A 195 22.19 -9.77 -30.16
N LEU A 196 23.30 -10.51 -30.10
CA LEU A 196 23.68 -11.40 -28.99
C LEU A 196 23.91 -10.65 -27.66
N LEU A 197 24.42 -9.41 -27.71
CA LEU A 197 24.71 -8.63 -26.50
C LEU A 197 23.47 -8.08 -25.80
N GLN A 198 22.34 -7.94 -26.51
CA GLN A 198 21.11 -7.34 -25.98
C GLN A 198 20.11 -8.40 -25.45
N ALA A 199 20.33 -9.68 -25.76
CA ALA A 199 19.46 -10.82 -25.45
C ALA A 199 20.09 -11.84 -24.46
N GLN A 200 21.30 -11.57 -23.92
CA GLN A 200 22.07 -12.55 -23.17
C GLN A 200 21.39 -12.96 -21.86
N LEU A 201 20.75 -12.04 -21.15
CA LEU A 201 19.98 -12.34 -19.93
C LEU A 201 18.73 -13.17 -20.22
N GLN A 202 18.00 -12.86 -21.28
CA GLN A 202 16.82 -13.61 -21.70
C GLN A 202 17.21 -15.01 -22.15
N GLN A 203 18.35 -15.14 -22.84
CA GLN A 203 18.94 -16.43 -23.19
C GLN A 203 19.29 -17.23 -21.93
N TRP A 204 19.91 -16.60 -20.93
CA TRP A 204 20.17 -17.26 -19.65
C TRP A 204 18.87 -17.65 -18.95
N MET A 205 17.88 -16.76 -18.86
CA MET A 205 16.59 -17.05 -18.24
C MET A 205 15.82 -18.17 -18.94
N TYR A 206 15.90 -18.25 -20.27
CA TYR A 206 15.30 -19.34 -21.03
C TYR A 206 16.07 -20.65 -20.84
N ALA A 207 17.40 -20.61 -20.89
CA ALA A 207 18.23 -21.76 -20.60
C ALA A 207 17.98 -22.28 -19.17
N TRP A 208 17.87 -21.37 -18.19
CA TRP A 208 17.45 -21.69 -16.83
C TRP A 208 16.03 -22.25 -16.82
N HIS A 209 15.11 -21.69 -17.61
CA HIS A 209 13.73 -22.15 -17.69
C HIS A 209 13.61 -23.59 -18.17
N GLU A 210 14.28 -23.96 -19.26
CA GLU A 210 14.28 -25.33 -19.81
C GLU A 210 15.01 -26.30 -18.88
N LYS A 211 16.19 -25.93 -18.35
CA LYS A 211 16.90 -26.73 -17.35
C LYS A 211 16.03 -26.95 -16.09
N LEU A 212 15.39 -25.89 -15.59
CA LEU A 212 14.54 -25.93 -14.41
C LEU A 212 13.26 -26.72 -14.68
N LYS A 213 12.62 -26.56 -15.84
CA LYS A 213 11.44 -27.33 -16.25
C LYS A 213 11.75 -28.83 -16.30
N ALA A 214 12.86 -29.21 -16.93
CA ALA A 214 13.32 -30.60 -16.96
C ALA A 214 13.60 -31.12 -15.55
N ARG A 215 14.31 -30.34 -14.72
CA ARG A 215 14.59 -30.69 -13.32
C ARG A 215 13.32 -30.85 -12.51
N LEU A 216 12.40 -29.88 -12.55
CA LEU A 216 11.13 -29.90 -11.83
C LEU A 216 10.27 -31.10 -12.25
N LYS A 217 10.24 -31.46 -13.54
CA LYS A 217 9.49 -32.64 -13.99
C LYS A 217 10.01 -33.93 -13.34
N THR A 218 11.33 -34.10 -13.27
CA THR A 218 11.97 -35.26 -12.63
C THR A 218 11.80 -35.24 -11.12
N GLU A 219 12.06 -34.09 -10.48
CA GLU A 219 11.99 -33.94 -9.02
C GLU A 219 10.56 -34.05 -8.48
N ILE A 220 9.58 -33.45 -9.16
CA ILE A 220 8.16 -33.57 -8.75
C ILE A 220 7.73 -35.04 -8.84
N ALA A 221 8.14 -35.76 -9.90
CA ALA A 221 7.86 -37.20 -10.01
C ALA A 221 8.52 -38.00 -8.88
N ALA A 222 9.78 -37.73 -8.56
CA ALA A 222 10.51 -38.36 -7.46
C ALA A 222 9.87 -38.08 -6.10
N VAL A 223 9.47 -36.83 -5.83
CA VAL A 223 8.76 -36.43 -4.60
C VAL A 223 7.43 -37.17 -4.48
N ILE A 224 6.66 -37.28 -5.58
CA ILE A 224 5.39 -38.02 -5.58
C ILE A 224 5.63 -39.51 -5.31
N GLU A 225 6.63 -40.12 -5.93
CA GLU A 225 6.98 -41.52 -5.74
C GLU A 225 7.45 -41.80 -4.31
N GLU A 226 8.30 -40.93 -3.76
CA GLU A 226 8.78 -41.02 -2.38
C GLU A 226 7.63 -40.86 -1.38
N GLU A 227 6.73 -39.90 -1.59
CA GLU A 227 5.52 -39.74 -0.77
C GLU A 227 4.60 -40.96 -0.86
N GLN A 228 4.47 -41.58 -2.04
CA GLN A 228 3.69 -42.81 -2.23
C GLN A 228 4.34 -44.03 -1.57
N ARG A 229 5.68 -44.11 -1.59
CA ARG A 229 6.45 -45.16 -0.89
C ARG A 229 6.34 -45.02 0.62
N LEU A 230 6.44 -43.80 1.14
CA LEU A 230 6.25 -43.49 2.55
C LEU A 230 4.82 -43.76 3.04
N ARG A 231 3.79 -43.66 2.17
CA ARG A 231 2.42 -44.08 2.50
C ARG A 231 2.30 -45.59 2.79
N LYS A 232 3.17 -46.42 2.22
CA LYS A 232 3.16 -47.89 2.42
C LYS A 232 3.95 -48.34 3.65
N SER A 233 4.81 -47.48 4.20
CA SER A 233 5.61 -47.73 5.40
C SER A 233 4.94 -47.10 6.61
N SER A 234 4.38 -47.91 7.50
CA SER A 234 3.63 -47.51 8.69
C SER A 234 4.53 -46.99 9.84
N SER A 235 5.42 -46.02 9.59
CA SER A 235 6.22 -45.38 10.65
C SER A 235 5.67 -43.99 11.01
N ALA A 236 5.39 -43.79 12.30
CA ALA A 236 4.80 -42.57 12.86
C ALA A 236 5.68 -41.31 12.69
N THR A 237 6.94 -41.45 12.28
CA THR A 237 7.91 -40.37 12.09
C THR A 237 7.76 -39.62 10.76
N ALA A 238 6.99 -40.15 9.80
CA ALA A 238 6.74 -39.53 8.50
C ALA A 238 5.66 -38.41 8.52
N SER A 239 5.00 -38.20 9.67
CA SER A 239 3.86 -37.29 9.86
C SER A 239 4.22 -35.79 9.84
N THR A 240 5.49 -35.44 10.11
CA THR A 240 5.87 -34.05 10.41
C THR A 240 6.28 -33.22 9.18
N ASN A 241 6.50 -33.84 8.03
CA ASN A 241 6.81 -33.14 6.78
C ASN A 241 5.54 -33.00 5.93
N ALA A 242 5.04 -31.78 5.80
CA ALA A 242 3.95 -31.46 4.89
C ALA A 242 4.27 -31.98 3.48
N ARG A 243 3.38 -32.82 2.95
CA ARG A 243 3.44 -33.37 1.59
C ARG A 243 3.45 -32.22 0.58
N LEU A 244 4.46 -32.19 -0.28
CA LEU A 244 4.64 -31.15 -1.31
C LEU A 244 4.11 -31.61 -2.67
N GLY A 245 4.09 -32.92 -2.95
CA GLY A 245 3.68 -33.48 -4.23
C GLY A 245 2.32 -33.00 -4.75
N PRO A 246 1.25 -32.99 -3.91
CA PRO A 246 -0.06 -32.51 -4.34
C PRO A 246 -0.07 -31.03 -4.75
N PHE A 247 0.73 -30.18 -4.08
CA PHE A 247 0.75 -28.75 -4.37
C PHE A 247 1.61 -28.41 -5.58
N LEU A 248 2.73 -29.12 -5.78
CA LEU A 248 3.60 -28.98 -6.94
C LEU A 248 2.93 -29.48 -8.24
N SER A 249 1.89 -30.31 -8.15
CA SER A 249 1.14 -30.82 -9.30
C SER A 249 -0.01 -29.90 -9.76
N LEU A 250 -0.31 -28.82 -9.03
CA LEU A 250 -1.43 -27.91 -9.31
C LEU A 250 -1.20 -26.99 -10.52
N LEU A 251 0.07 -26.77 -10.86
CA LEU A 251 0.51 -26.05 -12.05
C LEU A 251 1.48 -26.93 -12.83
N LYS A 252 1.53 -26.72 -14.14
CA LYS A 252 2.51 -27.42 -14.98
C LYS A 252 3.94 -26.96 -14.64
N PRO A 253 4.97 -27.85 -14.74
CA PRO A 253 6.36 -27.50 -14.46
C PRO A 253 6.88 -26.28 -15.23
N GLU A 254 6.37 -26.04 -16.43
CA GLU A 254 6.67 -24.85 -17.24
C GLU A 254 6.27 -23.56 -16.49
N LYS A 255 5.03 -23.49 -15.99
CA LYS A 255 4.55 -22.32 -15.24
C LYS A 255 5.31 -22.14 -13.92
N LEU A 256 5.58 -23.23 -13.20
CA LEU A 256 6.33 -23.18 -11.94
C LEU A 256 7.75 -22.63 -12.14
N SER A 257 8.44 -23.10 -13.17
CA SER A 257 9.78 -22.63 -13.54
C SER A 257 9.78 -21.11 -13.80
N LEU A 258 8.83 -20.65 -14.61
CA LEU A 258 8.70 -19.24 -14.96
C LEU A 258 8.39 -18.35 -13.75
N ILE A 259 7.38 -18.71 -12.94
CA ILE A 259 7.03 -17.98 -11.72
C ILE A 259 8.26 -17.84 -10.83
N THR A 260 9.02 -18.92 -10.64
CA THR A 260 10.20 -18.92 -9.77
C THR A 260 11.27 -17.94 -10.25
N ILE A 261 11.64 -18.01 -11.53
CA ILE A 261 12.64 -17.12 -12.14
C ILE A 261 12.18 -15.66 -12.02
N LEU A 262 10.95 -15.36 -12.42
CA LEU A 262 10.44 -13.98 -12.45
C LEU A 262 10.31 -13.37 -11.06
N GLU A 263 9.73 -14.09 -10.12
CA GLU A 263 9.51 -13.57 -8.77
C GLU A 263 10.84 -13.29 -8.04
N LEU A 264 11.87 -14.12 -8.29
CA LEU A 264 13.22 -13.84 -7.80
C LEU A 264 13.85 -12.63 -8.48
N MET A 265 13.80 -12.57 -9.82
CA MET A 265 14.35 -11.42 -10.55
C MET A 265 13.70 -10.11 -10.09
N ARG A 266 12.39 -10.10 -9.82
CA ARG A 266 11.65 -8.93 -9.34
C ARG A 266 12.06 -8.48 -7.93
N LEU A 267 12.51 -9.39 -7.09
CA LEU A 267 12.84 -9.09 -5.71
C LEU A 267 14.24 -8.48 -5.54
N GLN A 268 15.02 -8.36 -6.62
CA GLN A 268 16.35 -7.74 -6.58
C GLN A 268 16.27 -6.29 -6.04
N GLY A 269 17.17 -5.94 -5.14
CA GLY A 269 17.21 -4.61 -4.51
C GLY A 269 16.19 -4.42 -3.38
N SER A 270 15.40 -5.45 -3.04
CA SER A 270 14.37 -5.35 -2.01
C SER A 270 14.89 -5.60 -0.59
N GLY A 271 14.23 -4.97 0.39
CA GLY A 271 14.50 -5.23 1.81
C GLY A 271 15.78 -4.60 2.36
N GLY A 272 16.38 -3.65 1.62
CA GLY A 272 17.59 -2.91 2.03
C GLY A 272 18.90 -3.58 1.64
N ILE A 273 18.88 -4.52 0.69
CA ILE A 273 20.06 -5.23 0.18
C ILE A 273 20.30 -4.77 -1.26
N ALA A 274 21.47 -4.17 -1.54
CA ALA A 274 21.75 -3.52 -2.81
C ALA A 274 21.81 -4.49 -4.01
N GLU A 275 22.30 -5.72 -3.81
CA GLU A 275 22.52 -6.73 -4.85
C GLU A 275 21.89 -8.09 -4.48
N GLY A 276 20.66 -8.07 -3.98
CA GLY A 276 19.96 -9.28 -3.57
C GLY A 276 18.64 -9.03 -2.87
N MET A 277 18.17 -10.05 -2.14
CA MET A 277 16.96 -10.00 -1.33
C MET A 277 17.06 -10.83 -0.05
N LYS A 278 16.18 -10.54 0.91
CA LYS A 278 16.03 -11.37 2.11
C LYS A 278 15.46 -12.72 1.72
N THR A 279 16.15 -13.82 2.06
CA THR A 279 15.74 -15.18 1.68
C THR A 279 14.30 -15.49 2.08
N ALA A 280 13.90 -15.22 3.34
CA ALA A 280 12.55 -15.49 3.82
C ALA A 280 11.46 -14.79 2.99
N ARG A 281 11.72 -13.56 2.51
CA ARG A 281 10.79 -12.83 1.65
C ARG A 281 10.70 -13.47 0.27
N ALA A 282 11.83 -13.91 -0.30
CA ALA A 282 11.87 -14.60 -1.58
C ALA A 282 11.02 -15.87 -1.56
N LEU A 283 11.27 -16.76 -0.60
CA LEU A 283 10.57 -18.04 -0.51
C LEU A 283 9.05 -17.86 -0.36
N LEU A 284 8.62 -16.96 0.53
CA LEU A 284 7.20 -16.68 0.75
C LEU A 284 6.52 -16.05 -0.46
N THR A 285 7.22 -15.17 -1.17
CA THR A 285 6.68 -14.50 -2.36
C THR A 285 6.49 -15.49 -3.50
N VAL A 286 7.51 -16.32 -3.80
CA VAL A 286 7.43 -17.36 -4.83
C VAL A 286 6.27 -18.32 -4.54
N GLY A 287 6.19 -18.86 -3.31
CA GLY A 287 5.12 -19.79 -2.93
C GLY A 287 3.71 -19.16 -2.99
N LYS A 288 3.57 -17.88 -2.60
CA LYS A 288 2.30 -17.15 -2.71
C LYS A 288 1.90 -16.90 -4.17
N SER A 289 2.87 -16.61 -5.03
CA SER A 289 2.60 -16.35 -6.46
C SER A 289 2.16 -17.62 -7.19
N VAL A 290 2.73 -18.78 -6.85
CA VAL A 290 2.26 -20.10 -7.33
C VAL A 290 0.80 -20.36 -6.94
N GLU A 291 0.44 -20.13 -5.68
CA GLU A 291 -0.95 -20.30 -5.21
C GLU A 291 -1.93 -19.35 -5.93
N LEU A 292 -1.54 -18.09 -6.12
CA LEU A 292 -2.37 -17.10 -6.82
C LEU A 292 -2.57 -17.45 -8.31
N GLU A 293 -1.53 -17.96 -8.98
CA GLU A 293 -1.63 -18.36 -10.40
C GLU A 293 -2.52 -19.58 -10.58
N HIS A 294 -2.40 -20.59 -9.72
CA HIS A 294 -3.31 -21.76 -9.76
C HIS A 294 -4.78 -21.33 -9.65
N ARG A 295 -5.08 -20.41 -8.74
CA ARG A 295 -6.43 -19.85 -8.58
C ARG A 295 -6.90 -19.08 -9.81
N ALA A 296 -6.02 -18.29 -10.41
CA ALA A 296 -6.34 -17.57 -11.64
C ALA A 296 -6.68 -18.52 -12.80
N GLU A 297 -5.97 -19.65 -12.92
CA GLU A 297 -6.25 -20.67 -13.95
C GLU A 297 -7.60 -21.37 -13.76
N VAL A 298 -7.99 -21.63 -12.51
CA VAL A 298 -9.33 -22.16 -12.18
C VAL A 298 -10.42 -21.16 -12.58
N CYS A 299 -10.27 -19.88 -12.24
CA CYS A 299 -11.23 -18.84 -12.62
C CYS A 299 -11.37 -18.69 -14.14
N LYS A 300 -10.25 -18.76 -14.89
CA LYS A 300 -10.26 -18.69 -16.37
C LYS A 300 -11.01 -19.85 -17.01
N LYS A 301 -10.84 -21.07 -16.51
CA LYS A 301 -11.50 -22.28 -17.07
C LYS A 301 -13.03 -22.23 -16.95
N ASN A 302 -13.55 -21.52 -15.95
CA ASN A 302 -14.99 -21.50 -15.67
C ASN A 302 -15.74 -20.32 -16.33
N ASN A 303 -15.07 -19.50 -17.14
CA ASN A 303 -15.65 -18.44 -17.98
C ASN A 303 -16.66 -17.53 -17.26
N VAL A 304 -16.34 -17.15 -16.01
CA VAL A 304 -17.25 -16.43 -15.12
C VAL A 304 -17.56 -15.02 -15.64
N GLN A 305 -18.76 -14.81 -16.18
CA GLN A 305 -19.24 -13.48 -16.53
C GLN A 305 -19.52 -12.66 -15.27
N VAL A 306 -19.14 -11.38 -15.27
CA VAL A 306 -19.28 -10.51 -14.10
C VAL A 306 -20.61 -9.74 -14.19
N PRO A 307 -21.53 -9.87 -13.22
CA PRO A 307 -22.72 -9.04 -13.16
C PRO A 307 -22.33 -7.57 -12.94
N MET A 308 -22.78 -6.67 -13.81
CA MET A 308 -22.65 -5.23 -13.59
C MET A 308 -23.72 -4.75 -12.60
N ALA A 309 -23.39 -3.77 -11.76
CA ALA A 309 -24.37 -3.13 -10.89
C ALA A 309 -25.44 -2.41 -11.73
N PRO A 310 -26.74 -2.54 -11.41
CA PRO A 310 -27.78 -1.78 -12.07
C PRO A 310 -27.59 -0.28 -11.80
N ALA A 311 -27.70 0.54 -12.84
CA ALA A 311 -27.47 1.99 -12.81
C ALA A 311 -28.53 2.80 -12.02
N HIS A 312 -29.32 2.16 -11.15
CA HIS A 312 -30.60 2.69 -10.66
C HIS A 312 -30.89 2.56 -9.16
N SER A 313 -29.91 2.55 -8.26
CA SER A 313 -30.19 2.84 -6.84
C SER A 313 -30.16 4.36 -6.55
N ARG A 314 -31.11 5.10 -7.14
CA ARG A 314 -31.34 6.54 -6.85
C ARG A 314 -32.01 6.78 -5.48
N GLN A 315 -32.21 5.74 -4.67
CA GLN A 315 -32.86 5.81 -3.35
C GLN A 315 -31.81 5.96 -2.24
N SER A 316 -32.20 6.56 -1.11
CA SER A 316 -31.33 6.71 0.06
C SER A 316 -30.87 5.34 0.58
N LEU A 317 -29.56 5.06 0.49
CA LEU A 317 -28.91 3.87 1.04
C LEU A 317 -29.03 3.76 2.57
N PHE A 318 -29.41 4.85 3.24
CA PHE A 318 -29.68 4.88 4.67
C PHE A 318 -31.10 4.42 5.03
N SER A 319 -31.96 4.18 4.05
CA SER A 319 -33.25 3.53 4.30
C SER A 319 -33.07 2.02 4.41
N ARG A 320 -33.76 1.40 5.39
CA ARG A 320 -33.71 -0.06 5.60
C ARG A 320 -34.04 -0.86 4.34
N LYS A 321 -34.96 -0.34 3.50
CA LYS A 321 -35.36 -0.96 2.23
C LYS A 321 -34.23 -0.91 1.19
N ALA A 322 -33.61 0.24 0.98
CA ALA A 322 -32.51 0.36 0.02
C ALA A 322 -31.27 -0.46 0.44
N TYR A 323 -31.01 -0.56 1.75
CA TYR A 323 -29.98 -1.45 2.29
C TYR A 323 -30.27 -2.91 1.95
N GLN A 324 -31.51 -3.36 2.19
CA GLN A 324 -31.95 -4.72 1.87
C GLN A 324 -31.88 -5.01 0.36
N ASP A 325 -32.27 -4.06 -0.49
CA ASP A 325 -32.20 -4.20 -1.95
C ASP A 325 -30.75 -4.32 -2.43
N LEU A 326 -29.84 -3.48 -1.89
CA LEU A 326 -28.41 -3.53 -2.19
C LEU A 326 -27.79 -4.86 -1.74
N GLN A 327 -28.11 -5.29 -0.52
CA GLN A 327 -27.66 -6.58 0.02
C GLN A 327 -28.17 -7.74 -0.84
N THR A 328 -29.45 -7.73 -1.20
CA THR A 328 -30.05 -8.80 -2.03
C THR A 328 -29.37 -8.89 -3.38
N TRP A 329 -29.17 -7.75 -4.06
CA TRP A 329 -28.46 -7.72 -5.34
C TRP A 329 -27.03 -8.28 -5.23
N ARG A 330 -26.29 -7.91 -4.18
CA ARG A 330 -24.91 -8.37 -3.96
C ARG A 330 -24.83 -9.84 -3.62
N VAL A 331 -25.73 -10.34 -2.77
CA VAL A 331 -25.84 -11.76 -2.44
C VAL A 331 -26.17 -12.58 -3.69
N THR A 332 -27.10 -12.12 -4.54
CA THR A 332 -27.40 -12.79 -5.82
C THR A 332 -26.20 -12.78 -6.77
N ALA A 333 -25.50 -11.64 -6.90
CA ALA A 333 -24.29 -11.54 -7.71
C ALA A 333 -23.12 -12.39 -7.15
N GLN A 334 -23.02 -12.51 -5.82
CA GLN A 334 -22.06 -13.35 -5.14
C GLN A 334 -22.34 -14.83 -5.41
N HIS A 335 -23.57 -15.30 -5.22
CA HIS A 335 -23.96 -16.68 -5.51
C HIS A 335 -23.64 -17.04 -6.97
N TYR A 336 -23.95 -16.14 -7.91
CA TYR A 336 -23.60 -16.33 -9.33
C TYR A 336 -22.08 -16.51 -9.56
N VAL A 337 -21.23 -15.79 -8.82
CA VAL A 337 -19.77 -15.91 -8.91
C VAL A 337 -19.24 -17.14 -8.16
N GLU A 338 -19.79 -17.46 -7.00
CA GLU A 338 -19.38 -18.59 -6.16
C GLU A 338 -19.77 -19.94 -6.79
N ASP A 339 -20.97 -20.04 -7.34
CA ASP A 339 -21.44 -21.22 -8.09
C ASP A 339 -20.55 -21.47 -9.34
N ALA A 340 -19.84 -20.45 -9.81
CA ALA A 340 -18.92 -20.54 -10.93
C ALA A 340 -17.46 -20.84 -10.53
N VAL A 341 -17.10 -20.89 -9.24
CA VAL A 341 -15.72 -21.12 -8.76
C VAL A 341 -15.66 -22.31 -7.81
N GLU A 342 -15.07 -23.43 -8.22
CA GLU A 342 -14.83 -24.58 -7.33
C GLU A 342 -13.93 -24.18 -6.13
N TYR A 343 -14.36 -24.55 -4.92
CA TYR A 343 -13.71 -24.18 -3.66
C TYR A 343 -12.31 -24.81 -3.50
N SER A 344 -11.26 -23.98 -3.42
CA SER A 344 -9.90 -24.40 -3.01
C SER A 344 -9.47 -23.70 -1.72
N ALA A 345 -9.06 -24.46 -0.71
CA ALA A 345 -8.53 -23.92 0.56
C ALA A 345 -7.23 -23.11 0.39
N ASP A 346 -6.94 -22.20 1.34
CA ASP A 346 -5.70 -21.42 1.40
C ASP A 346 -4.49 -22.27 1.85
N TRP A 347 -3.32 -22.02 1.25
CA TRP A 347 -2.08 -22.71 1.62
C TRP A 347 -1.50 -22.13 2.92
N SER A 348 -0.91 -22.98 3.77
CA SER A 348 -0.21 -22.52 4.98
C SER A 348 1.12 -21.84 4.64
N GLN A 349 1.63 -21.00 5.54
CA GLN A 349 2.89 -20.28 5.34
C GLN A 349 4.09 -21.23 5.29
N VAL A 350 4.01 -22.36 6.02
CA VAL A 350 5.00 -23.43 5.94
C VAL A 350 4.99 -24.07 4.55
N VAL A 351 3.81 -24.34 3.99
CA VAL A 351 3.69 -24.87 2.62
C VAL A 351 4.21 -23.87 1.60
N ARG A 352 3.82 -22.59 1.69
CA ARG A 352 4.35 -21.53 0.81
C ARG A 352 5.88 -21.43 0.89
N ALA A 353 6.44 -21.41 2.10
CA ALA A 353 7.88 -21.33 2.31
C ALA A 353 8.63 -22.57 1.80
N ARG A 354 8.05 -23.78 1.95
CA ARG A 354 8.64 -25.03 1.47
C ARG A 354 8.56 -25.16 -0.04
N ILE A 355 7.43 -24.84 -0.65
CA ILE A 355 7.28 -24.80 -2.12
C ILE A 355 8.22 -23.74 -2.69
N GLY A 356 8.21 -22.54 -2.10
CA GLY A 356 9.15 -21.48 -2.47
C GLY A 356 10.61 -21.93 -2.33
N SER A 357 10.98 -22.61 -1.24
CA SER A 357 12.33 -23.16 -1.07
C SER A 357 12.65 -24.17 -2.13
N PHE A 358 11.80 -25.19 -2.33
CA PHE A 358 12.01 -26.26 -3.29
C PHE A 358 12.26 -25.70 -4.69
N LEU A 359 11.42 -24.74 -5.11
CA LEU A 359 11.53 -24.12 -6.42
C LEU A 359 12.79 -23.25 -6.55
N VAL A 360 13.07 -22.40 -5.55
CA VAL A 360 14.26 -21.51 -5.56
C VAL A 360 15.55 -22.32 -5.49
N ASP A 361 15.58 -23.41 -4.75
CA ASP A 361 16.71 -24.34 -4.63
C ASP A 361 16.98 -25.07 -5.94
N CYS A 362 15.93 -25.65 -6.56
CA CYS A 362 16.03 -26.21 -7.90
C CYS A 362 16.54 -25.19 -8.92
N LEU A 363 16.13 -23.92 -8.81
CA LEU A 363 16.65 -22.85 -9.66
C LEU A 363 18.13 -22.57 -9.38
N MET A 364 18.53 -22.46 -8.11
CA MET A 364 19.93 -22.18 -7.73
C MET A 364 20.90 -23.27 -8.21
N ASP A 365 20.46 -24.52 -8.22
CA ASP A 365 21.25 -25.66 -8.71
C ASP A 365 21.48 -25.63 -10.24
N VAL A 366 20.49 -25.17 -11.01
CA VAL A 366 20.53 -25.23 -12.48
C VAL A 366 20.89 -23.90 -13.14
N ALA A 367 20.72 -22.79 -12.43
CA ALA A 367 20.95 -21.46 -12.96
C ALA A 367 22.44 -21.10 -12.87
N THR A 368 23.14 -21.22 -14.00
CA THR A 368 24.55 -20.87 -14.16
C THR A 368 24.74 -19.75 -15.17
N VAL A 369 25.86 -19.03 -15.06
CA VAL A 369 26.31 -18.01 -16.01
C VAL A 369 27.79 -18.19 -16.31
N GLN A 370 28.17 -17.97 -17.57
CA GLN A 370 29.57 -17.93 -17.99
C GLN A 370 30.15 -16.54 -17.69
N ARG A 371 31.31 -16.51 -17.04
CA ARG A 371 32.00 -15.26 -16.72
C ARG A 371 33.43 -15.32 -17.22
N THR A 372 33.82 -14.28 -17.97
CA THR A 372 35.21 -14.06 -18.35
C THR A 372 35.90 -13.15 -17.34
N ALA A 373 37.11 -13.52 -16.91
CA ALA A 373 37.93 -12.71 -16.02
C ALA A 373 39.39 -12.80 -16.44
N VAL A 374 40.08 -11.67 -16.44
CA VAL A 374 41.53 -11.62 -16.69
C VAL A 374 42.25 -11.99 -15.39
N ASP A 375 43.06 -13.06 -15.41
CA ASP A 375 43.93 -13.39 -14.28
C ASP A 375 44.96 -12.27 -14.11
N LYS A 376 44.97 -11.64 -12.93
CA LYS A 376 45.85 -10.52 -12.60
C LYS A 376 47.34 -10.89 -12.61
N ARG A 377 47.66 -12.19 -12.57
CA ARG A 377 49.03 -12.70 -12.52
C ARG A 377 49.56 -13.14 -13.89
N THR A 378 48.72 -13.69 -14.76
CA THR A 378 49.13 -14.20 -16.09
C THR A 378 48.67 -13.32 -17.24
N GLY A 379 47.68 -12.45 -17.03
CA GLY A 379 47.09 -11.60 -18.07
C GLY A 379 46.19 -12.33 -19.06
N GLU A 380 45.94 -13.63 -18.85
CA GLU A 380 45.08 -14.45 -19.72
C GLU A 380 43.60 -14.30 -19.34
N GLU A 381 42.73 -14.31 -20.35
CA GLU A 381 41.28 -14.37 -20.17
C GLU A 381 40.86 -15.80 -19.83
N ILE A 382 40.31 -16.00 -18.63
CA ILE A 382 39.78 -17.27 -18.16
C ILE A 382 38.26 -17.19 -18.17
N GLU A 383 37.61 -18.17 -18.79
CA GLU A 383 36.16 -18.35 -18.74
C GLU A 383 35.81 -19.38 -17.65
N GLU A 384 34.91 -19.03 -16.74
CA GLU A 384 34.44 -19.91 -15.68
C GLU A 384 32.91 -19.89 -15.59
N GLU A 385 32.30 -21.08 -15.45
CA GLU A 385 30.88 -21.22 -15.18
C GLU A 385 30.60 -21.02 -13.68
N GLN A 386 29.78 -20.01 -13.34
CA GLN A 386 29.46 -19.65 -11.96
C GLN A 386 27.95 -19.72 -11.71
N PRO A 387 27.49 -19.99 -10.47
CA PRO A 387 26.06 -19.90 -10.13
C PRO A 387 25.52 -18.49 -10.37
N ALA A 388 24.33 -18.40 -10.97
CA ALA A 388 23.61 -17.16 -11.23
C ALA A 388 23.05 -16.54 -9.94
N PHE A 389 22.69 -17.40 -8.98
CA PHE A 389 22.17 -17.03 -7.67
C PHE A 389 22.95 -17.79 -6.61
N PHE A 390 23.27 -17.13 -5.49
CA PHE A 390 23.95 -17.78 -4.38
C PHE A 390 23.43 -17.26 -3.04
N HIS A 391 23.46 -18.12 -2.04
CA HIS A 391 23.01 -17.81 -0.69
C HIS A 391 24.18 -17.30 0.16
N SER A 392 23.95 -16.25 0.94
CA SER A 392 24.95 -15.67 1.84
C SER A 392 24.30 -15.06 3.08
N TYR A 393 25.12 -14.45 3.96
CA TYR A 393 24.64 -13.84 5.20
C TYR A 393 25.18 -12.42 5.41
N GLU A 394 24.33 -11.54 5.93
CA GLU A 394 24.71 -10.19 6.37
C GLU A 394 24.42 -10.00 7.86
N TYR A 395 25.24 -9.19 8.54
CA TYR A 395 25.01 -8.83 9.93
C TYR A 395 24.29 -7.49 10.03
N VAL A 396 23.05 -7.51 10.50
CA VAL A 396 22.26 -6.30 10.75
C VAL A 396 22.05 -6.15 12.25
N ARG A 397 22.67 -5.12 12.85
CA ARG A 397 22.62 -4.85 14.30
C ARG A 397 23.02 -6.07 15.15
N GLY A 398 24.06 -6.79 14.72
CA GLY A 398 24.57 -7.98 15.39
C GLY A 398 23.83 -9.29 15.10
N HIS A 399 22.71 -9.25 14.37
CA HIS A 399 21.97 -10.47 13.97
C HIS A 399 22.35 -10.92 12.56
N LYS A 400 22.62 -12.23 12.41
CA LYS A 400 22.87 -12.88 11.12
C LYS A 400 21.56 -12.98 10.32
N LEU A 401 21.54 -12.40 9.13
CA LEU A 401 20.41 -12.36 8.20
C LEU A 401 20.78 -13.09 6.92
N GLY A 402 20.05 -14.15 6.58
CA GLY A 402 20.24 -14.85 5.31
C GLY A 402 19.71 -14.04 4.13
N VAL A 403 20.53 -13.95 3.08
CA VAL A 403 20.25 -13.18 1.86
C VAL A 403 20.55 -14.04 0.63
N ILE A 404 19.71 -13.95 -0.40
CA ILE A 404 20.00 -14.50 -1.73
C ILE A 404 20.60 -13.35 -2.55
N ARG A 405 21.79 -13.57 -3.10
CA ARG A 405 22.49 -12.62 -3.95
C ARG A 405 22.52 -13.12 -5.38
N LEU A 406 22.51 -12.17 -6.30
CA LEU A 406 22.71 -12.46 -7.71
C LEU A 406 24.21 -12.42 -8.00
N ASN A 407 24.67 -13.25 -8.93
CA ASN A 407 26.00 -13.13 -9.50
C ASN A 407 26.18 -11.71 -10.05
N PRO A 408 27.32 -11.04 -9.80
CA PRO A 408 27.58 -9.72 -10.37
C PRO A 408 27.33 -9.64 -11.88
N ALA A 409 27.63 -10.70 -12.64
CA ALA A 409 27.35 -10.78 -14.08
C ALA A 409 25.84 -10.79 -14.39
N VAL A 410 25.04 -11.46 -13.57
CA VAL A 410 23.57 -11.44 -13.68
C VAL A 410 23.01 -10.11 -13.22
N SER A 411 23.52 -9.52 -12.14
CA SER A 411 23.10 -8.20 -11.66
C SER A 411 23.46 -7.09 -12.67
N GLU A 412 24.60 -7.24 -13.34
CA GLU A 412 25.08 -6.41 -14.45
C GLU A 412 24.22 -6.53 -15.70
N ARG A 413 23.92 -7.77 -16.10
CA ARG A 413 23.05 -8.02 -17.24
C ARG A 413 21.62 -7.66 -16.92
N LEU A 414 21.13 -7.86 -15.71
CA LEU A 414 19.82 -7.39 -15.28
C LEU A 414 19.69 -5.86 -15.31
N SER A 415 20.79 -5.16 -15.05
CA SER A 415 20.77 -3.71 -15.15
C SER A 415 20.80 -3.24 -16.63
N ARG A 416 21.56 -3.95 -17.49
CA ARG A 416 21.81 -3.59 -18.91
C ARG A 416 20.76 -4.12 -19.88
N ASP A 417 20.52 -5.41 -19.77
CA ASP A 417 19.60 -6.18 -20.56
C ASP A 417 18.20 -5.94 -20.00
N SER A 418 17.33 -5.68 -20.93
CA SER A 418 16.00 -5.24 -20.65
C SER A 418 15.12 -6.47 -20.39
N LEU A 419 14.66 -6.76 -19.17
CA LEU A 419 13.53 -7.70 -18.94
C LEU A 419 12.17 -7.10 -19.36
N ARG A 420 12.19 -6.41 -20.51
CA ARG A 420 11.17 -5.80 -21.38
C ARG A 420 9.72 -6.29 -21.17
N GLU A 421 9.51 -7.53 -20.75
CA GLU A 421 8.36 -8.38 -21.17
C GLU A 421 7.88 -9.33 -20.08
N THR A 422 8.58 -9.40 -18.96
CA THR A 422 8.46 -10.51 -18.00
C THR A 422 8.09 -10.05 -16.58
N LEU A 423 8.32 -8.77 -16.26
CA LEU A 423 8.02 -8.17 -14.95
C LEU A 423 7.10 -6.95 -15.10
N HIS A 424 5.83 -7.25 -15.38
CA HIS A 424 4.76 -6.26 -15.53
C HIS A 424 4.33 -5.67 -14.17
N PRO A 425 4.10 -4.35 -14.06
CA PRO A 425 3.45 -3.74 -12.89
C PRO A 425 2.02 -4.29 -12.76
N ARG A 426 1.76 -5.10 -11.74
CA ARG A 426 0.47 -5.83 -11.61
C ARG A 426 -0.77 -4.93 -11.54
N HIS A 427 -0.62 -3.68 -11.09
CA HIS A 427 -1.73 -2.79 -10.76
C HIS A 427 -1.46 -1.36 -11.29
N LEU A 428 -2.04 -1.03 -12.44
CA LEU A 428 -2.09 0.32 -13.04
C LEU A 428 -3.52 0.91 -12.93
N PRO A 429 -3.70 2.23 -13.13
CA PRO A 429 -5.04 2.82 -13.22
C PRO A 429 -5.92 2.10 -14.27
N MET A 430 -7.21 1.92 -13.97
CA MET A 430 -8.14 1.22 -14.86
C MET A 430 -8.70 2.19 -15.91
N LEU A 431 -8.91 1.72 -17.14
CA LEU A 431 -9.53 2.48 -18.23
C LEU A 431 -11.08 2.48 -18.18
N VAL A 432 -11.65 1.65 -17.33
CA VAL A 432 -13.09 1.48 -17.13
C VAL A 432 -13.43 1.57 -15.64
N PRO A 433 -14.69 1.90 -15.29
CA PRO A 433 -15.14 1.91 -13.90
C PRO A 433 -14.80 0.57 -13.21
N PRO A 434 -14.27 0.60 -11.97
CA PRO A 434 -13.92 -0.61 -11.26
C PRO A 434 -15.11 -1.53 -11.03
N LYS A 435 -14.82 -2.83 -10.91
CA LYS A 435 -15.80 -3.81 -10.44
C LYS A 435 -16.27 -3.41 -9.04
N PRO A 436 -17.60 -3.29 -8.81
CA PRO A 436 -18.13 -3.05 -7.47
C PRO A 436 -17.67 -4.13 -6.50
N TRP A 437 -17.43 -3.76 -5.25
CA TRP A 437 -17.11 -4.73 -4.20
C TRP A 437 -18.32 -5.61 -3.92
N LEU A 438 -18.24 -6.91 -4.16
CA LEU A 438 -19.35 -7.86 -3.90
C LEU A 438 -19.15 -8.61 -2.58
N ASN A 439 -17.90 -8.92 -2.23
CA ASN A 439 -17.54 -9.57 -0.97
C ASN A 439 -16.12 -9.15 -0.55
N HIS A 440 -15.60 -9.74 0.52
CA HIS A 440 -14.28 -9.40 1.08
C HIS A 440 -13.07 -9.56 0.13
N ASP A 441 -13.18 -10.33 -0.96
CA ASP A 441 -12.10 -10.64 -1.89
C ASP A 441 -12.49 -10.57 -3.37
N ASN A 442 -13.59 -9.89 -3.69
CA ASN A 442 -14.13 -9.74 -5.03
C ASN A 442 -14.61 -8.29 -5.26
N GLY A 443 -13.79 -7.50 -5.95
CA GLY A 443 -14.03 -6.09 -6.26
C GLY A 443 -12.75 -5.40 -6.77
N GLY A 444 -12.87 -4.17 -7.24
CA GLY A 444 -11.76 -3.40 -7.80
C GLY A 444 -11.48 -3.73 -9.26
N TYR A 445 -10.47 -4.55 -9.53
CA TYR A 445 -10.10 -4.95 -10.89
C TYR A 445 -11.08 -5.99 -11.49
N LEU A 446 -11.10 -6.11 -12.82
CA LEU A 446 -12.04 -7.00 -13.52
C LEU A 446 -11.62 -8.48 -13.41
N TYR A 447 -10.33 -8.75 -13.60
CA TYR A 447 -9.73 -10.10 -13.68
C TYR A 447 -8.74 -10.34 -12.54
N ASN A 448 -8.04 -9.30 -12.07
CA ASN A 448 -7.13 -9.41 -10.93
C ASN A 448 -7.89 -9.46 -9.59
N LYS A 449 -7.81 -10.59 -8.88
CA LYS A 449 -8.42 -10.73 -7.55
C LYS A 449 -7.74 -9.80 -6.54
N THR A 450 -8.53 -8.97 -5.86
CA THR A 450 -8.07 -8.08 -4.79
C THR A 450 -8.91 -8.20 -3.53
N SER A 451 -8.30 -8.00 -2.36
CA SER A 451 -9.02 -7.99 -1.08
C SER A 451 -9.41 -6.57 -0.68
N VAL A 452 -10.61 -6.44 -0.11
CA VAL A 452 -11.14 -5.17 0.36
C VAL A 452 -10.33 -4.60 1.51
N MET A 453 -9.68 -5.44 2.33
CA MET A 453 -8.88 -5.01 3.48
C MET A 453 -7.40 -5.38 3.31
N ARG A 454 -6.51 -4.42 3.56
CA ARG A 454 -5.06 -4.63 3.73
C ARG A 454 -4.79 -5.19 5.12
N PHE A 455 -4.76 -6.52 5.26
CA PHE A 455 -4.43 -7.19 6.52
C PHE A 455 -2.91 -7.29 6.75
N LYS A 456 -2.47 -7.21 8.01
CA LYS A 456 -1.06 -7.38 8.41
C LYS A 456 -0.74 -8.85 8.69
N ASP A 457 -0.94 -9.70 7.69
CA ASP A 457 -0.70 -11.15 7.79
C ASP A 457 -1.32 -11.77 9.07
N THR A 458 -2.52 -11.35 9.45
CA THR A 458 -3.21 -11.85 10.64
C THR A 458 -4.51 -12.52 10.22
N GLN A 459 -4.61 -13.84 10.41
CA GLN A 459 -5.79 -14.62 9.99
C GLN A 459 -7.07 -14.18 10.72
N GLU A 460 -6.96 -13.77 11.98
CA GLU A 460 -8.09 -13.27 12.78
C GLU A 460 -8.82 -12.11 12.08
N GLN A 461 -8.10 -11.13 11.54
CA GLN A 461 -8.69 -9.99 10.81
C GLN A 461 -9.52 -10.46 9.62
N LEU A 462 -8.98 -11.42 8.87
CA LEU A 462 -9.65 -12.00 7.70
C LEU A 462 -10.91 -12.78 8.11
N THR A 463 -10.85 -13.56 9.19
CA THR A 463 -12.01 -14.32 9.68
C THR A 463 -13.16 -13.41 10.08
N TYR A 464 -12.88 -12.36 10.86
CA TYR A 464 -13.90 -11.39 11.26
C TYR A 464 -14.51 -10.68 10.05
N LEU A 465 -13.66 -10.23 9.11
CA LEU A 465 -14.12 -9.56 7.90
C LEU A 465 -14.96 -10.47 7.01
N ARG A 466 -14.54 -11.73 6.81
CA ARG A 466 -15.28 -12.71 6.01
C ARG A 466 -16.64 -12.99 6.62
N HIS A 467 -16.72 -13.18 7.94
CA HIS A 467 -17.98 -13.40 8.63
C HIS A 467 -18.91 -12.17 8.54
N ALA A 468 -18.37 -10.97 8.75
CA ALA A 468 -19.15 -9.74 8.60
C ALA A 468 -19.63 -9.50 7.16
N SER A 469 -18.83 -9.89 6.16
CA SER A 469 -19.21 -9.89 4.75
C SER A 469 -20.34 -10.87 4.45
N GLN A 470 -20.27 -12.10 4.96
CA GLN A 470 -21.31 -13.12 4.77
C GLN A 470 -22.65 -12.73 5.40
N LEU A 471 -22.61 -12.05 6.55
CA LEU A 471 -23.81 -11.51 7.20
C LEU A 471 -24.32 -10.21 6.55
N GLY A 472 -23.60 -9.67 5.56
CA GLY A 472 -23.95 -8.40 4.91
C GLY A 472 -23.89 -7.21 5.85
N HIS A 473 -22.98 -7.18 6.84
CA HIS A 473 -22.83 -6.06 7.78
C HIS A 473 -21.95 -4.93 7.24
N VAL A 474 -21.18 -5.17 6.17
CA VAL A 474 -20.17 -4.24 5.63
C VAL A 474 -20.61 -3.56 4.33
N GLU A 475 -21.89 -3.58 4.00
CA GLU A 475 -22.39 -3.08 2.71
C GLU A 475 -22.15 -1.58 2.49
N LEU A 476 -22.27 -0.78 3.55
CA LEU A 476 -21.99 0.66 3.47
C LEU A 476 -20.50 0.94 3.21
N VAL A 477 -19.62 0.07 3.71
CA VAL A 477 -18.17 0.16 3.45
C VAL A 477 -17.90 -0.11 1.97
N TYR A 478 -18.50 -1.15 1.42
CA TYR A 478 -18.36 -1.50 0.01
C TYR A 478 -18.91 -0.41 -0.90
N ALA A 479 -20.11 0.09 -0.61
CA ALA A 479 -20.70 1.20 -1.36
C ALA A 479 -19.83 2.47 -1.29
N GLY A 480 -19.25 2.79 -0.13
CA GLY A 480 -18.31 3.90 0.02
C GLY A 480 -17.06 3.75 -0.85
N LEU A 481 -16.49 2.54 -0.91
CA LEU A 481 -15.35 2.24 -1.78
C LEU A 481 -15.71 2.30 -3.27
N ASP A 482 -16.93 1.89 -3.63
CA ASP A 482 -17.42 1.95 -5.01
C ASP A 482 -17.57 3.42 -5.46
N VAL A 483 -18.02 4.33 -4.58
CA VAL A 483 -18.05 5.78 -4.86
C VAL A 483 -16.65 6.32 -5.12
N LEU A 484 -15.69 6.00 -4.23
CA LEU A 484 -14.30 6.45 -4.39
C LEU A 484 -13.65 5.87 -5.66
N GLY A 485 -13.91 4.60 -5.95
CA GLY A 485 -13.35 3.90 -7.11
C GLY A 485 -13.94 4.33 -8.45
N SER A 486 -15.22 4.72 -8.47
CA SER A 486 -15.92 5.12 -9.69
C SER A 486 -15.70 6.58 -10.09
N THR A 487 -14.96 7.37 -9.30
CA THR A 487 -14.63 8.75 -9.65
C THR A 487 -13.65 8.77 -10.83
N PRO A 488 -14.02 9.40 -11.96
CA PRO A 488 -13.18 9.39 -13.15
C PRO A 488 -12.13 10.51 -13.11
N TRP A 489 -10.90 10.17 -13.48
CA TRP A 489 -9.73 11.06 -13.49
C TRP A 489 -9.15 11.21 -14.89
N ARG A 490 -8.43 12.31 -15.13
CA ARG A 490 -7.57 12.52 -16.30
C ARG A 490 -6.25 13.14 -15.88
N ILE A 491 -5.26 13.00 -16.75
CA ILE A 491 -3.97 13.67 -16.58
C ILE A 491 -4.11 15.15 -16.96
N ASN A 492 -3.62 16.03 -16.10
CA ASN A 492 -3.53 17.46 -16.38
C ASN A 492 -2.41 17.71 -17.38
N LYS A 493 -2.75 17.80 -18.68
CA LYS A 493 -1.77 17.97 -19.76
C LYS A 493 -0.89 19.22 -19.57
N ALA A 494 -1.46 20.34 -19.14
CA ALA A 494 -0.71 21.60 -18.99
C ALA A 494 0.39 21.48 -17.93
N ILE A 495 0.09 20.80 -16.82
CA ILE A 495 1.08 20.51 -15.76
C ILE A 495 2.07 19.44 -16.21
N PHE A 496 1.58 18.39 -16.86
CA PHE A 496 2.42 17.32 -17.40
C PHE A 496 3.49 17.87 -18.36
N ASP A 497 3.13 18.78 -19.27
CA ASP A 497 4.06 19.37 -20.25
C ASP A 497 5.20 20.13 -19.54
N ILE A 498 4.90 20.90 -18.48
CA ILE A 498 5.91 21.62 -17.68
C ILE A 498 6.78 20.65 -16.89
N VAL A 499 6.17 19.66 -16.24
CA VAL A 499 6.89 18.63 -15.49
C VAL A 499 7.86 17.90 -16.42
N LEU A 500 7.42 17.56 -17.63
CA LEU A 500 8.22 16.90 -18.65
C LEU A 500 9.38 17.78 -19.12
N GLN A 501 9.14 19.08 -19.35
CA GLN A 501 10.20 20.03 -19.72
C GLN A 501 11.27 20.14 -18.62
N VAL A 502 10.85 20.29 -17.35
CA VAL A 502 11.77 20.35 -16.20
C VAL A 502 12.53 19.05 -16.05
N TRP A 503 11.83 17.92 -16.13
CA TRP A 503 12.42 16.59 -16.01
C TRP A 503 13.48 16.32 -17.09
N ASN A 504 13.16 16.65 -18.34
CA ASN A 504 14.05 16.45 -19.49
C ASN A 504 15.23 17.41 -19.50
N SER A 505 15.13 18.59 -18.86
CA SER A 505 16.26 19.51 -18.67
C SER A 505 17.36 18.93 -17.76
N GLY A 506 17.00 17.96 -16.91
CA GLY A 506 17.89 17.34 -15.94
C GLY A 506 18.20 18.18 -14.70
N GLN A 507 17.73 19.43 -14.65
CA GLN A 507 17.88 20.31 -13.50
C GLN A 507 16.87 19.96 -12.40
N GLY A 508 17.28 20.17 -11.15
CA GLY A 508 16.37 20.04 -10.01
C GLY A 508 15.45 21.25 -9.90
N LEU A 509 14.16 21.02 -9.66
CA LEU A 509 13.19 22.08 -9.37
C LEU A 509 12.18 21.61 -8.32
N ILE A 510 12.05 22.36 -7.24
CA ILE A 510 11.16 22.07 -6.10
C ILE A 510 11.44 20.66 -5.54
N LYS A 511 10.58 19.68 -5.83
CA LYS A 511 10.64 18.28 -5.37
C LYS A 511 11.01 17.32 -6.50
N ILE A 512 11.22 17.82 -7.72
CA ILE A 512 11.84 17.05 -8.80
C ILE A 512 13.35 17.07 -8.55
N PRO A 513 13.98 15.93 -8.22
CA PRO A 513 15.41 15.90 -7.95
C PRO A 513 16.23 16.22 -9.20
N SER A 514 17.47 16.66 -9.03
CA SER A 514 18.46 16.86 -10.12
C SER A 514 18.97 15.52 -10.64
N VAL A 515 19.52 15.49 -11.87
CA VAL A 515 20.24 14.32 -12.40
C VAL A 515 21.53 14.10 -11.59
N ASN A 516 22.21 15.20 -11.27
CA ASN A 516 23.46 15.19 -10.52
C ASN A 516 23.18 15.28 -9.02
N PHE A 517 23.93 14.52 -8.24
CA PHE A 517 23.91 14.64 -6.79
C PHE A 517 24.99 15.65 -6.39
N ASP A 518 24.59 16.90 -6.20
CA ASP A 518 25.50 18.05 -6.04
C ASP A 518 26.18 18.14 -4.65
N VAL A 519 25.87 17.22 -3.73
CA VAL A 519 26.51 17.17 -2.40
C VAL A 519 27.87 16.47 -2.50
N LEU A 520 28.93 17.21 -2.18
CA LEU A 520 30.31 16.71 -2.20
C LEU A 520 30.51 15.53 -1.24
N GLU A 521 31.30 14.56 -1.68
CA GLU A 521 31.72 13.44 -0.84
C GLU A 521 32.57 13.94 0.33
N PRO A 522 32.30 13.51 1.58
CA PRO A 522 33.11 13.90 2.73
C PRO A 522 34.58 13.54 2.52
N ILE A 523 35.48 14.49 2.79
CA ILE A 523 36.93 14.30 2.63
C ILE A 523 37.48 13.54 3.83
N LYS A 524 38.31 12.51 3.58
CA LYS A 524 38.98 11.75 4.65
C LYS A 524 39.87 12.69 5.48
N PRO A 525 39.65 12.82 6.80
CA PRO A 525 40.42 13.74 7.63
C PRO A 525 41.87 13.25 7.80
N ALA A 526 42.83 14.18 7.93
CA ALA A 526 44.25 13.87 8.03
C ALA A 526 44.60 13.04 9.29
N ASN A 527 43.84 13.21 10.39
CA ASN A 527 43.99 12.47 11.65
C ASN A 527 43.13 11.19 11.72
N TYR A 528 42.65 10.67 10.59
CA TYR A 528 41.77 9.49 10.56
C TYR A 528 42.38 8.24 11.23
N GLU A 529 43.68 8.00 11.07
CA GLU A 529 44.34 6.83 11.65
C GLU A 529 44.75 7.06 13.11
N THR A 530 44.82 8.31 13.57
CA THR A 530 45.36 8.70 14.89
C THR A 530 44.27 9.06 15.90
N ASP A 531 43.13 9.59 15.47
CA ASP A 531 42.01 9.98 16.35
C ASP A 531 40.75 9.13 16.08
N GLN A 532 40.32 8.40 17.11
CA GLN A 532 39.13 7.56 17.07
C GLN A 532 37.83 8.37 16.89
N TYR A 533 37.76 9.60 17.40
CA TYR A 533 36.60 10.47 17.23
C TYR A 533 36.49 10.96 15.78
N ALA A 534 37.59 11.49 15.21
CA ALA A 534 37.65 11.89 13.81
C ALA A 534 37.28 10.74 12.86
N ARG A 535 37.77 9.52 13.12
CA ARG A 535 37.37 8.32 12.38
C ARG A 535 35.87 8.04 12.46
N SER A 536 35.29 8.07 13.65
CA SER A 536 33.86 7.82 13.85
C SER A 536 32.98 8.87 13.17
N LYS A 537 33.37 10.15 13.28
CA LYS A 537 32.71 11.29 12.64
C LYS A 537 32.71 11.14 11.12
N TYR A 538 33.88 10.90 10.51
CA TYR A 538 34.00 10.69 9.06
C TYR A 538 33.16 9.50 8.59
N LEU A 539 33.20 8.35 9.29
CA LEU A 539 32.40 7.18 8.91
C LEU A 539 30.89 7.45 8.98
N ASN A 540 30.44 8.27 9.93
CA ASN A 540 29.04 8.68 10.02
C ASN A 540 28.68 9.66 8.89
N GLU A 541 29.54 10.64 8.58
CA GLU A 541 29.35 11.58 7.47
C GLU A 541 29.31 10.86 6.11
N VAL A 542 30.21 9.91 5.86
CA VAL A 542 30.20 9.07 4.65
C VAL A 542 28.93 8.23 4.58
N ARG A 543 28.49 7.65 5.69
CA ARG A 543 27.23 6.88 5.73
C ARG A 543 26.03 7.76 5.42
N GLU A 544 25.99 8.96 5.98
CA GLU A 544 24.93 9.94 5.74
C GLU A 544 24.93 10.40 4.28
N TRP A 545 26.11 10.70 3.72
CA TRP A 545 26.25 11.03 2.30
C TRP A 545 25.81 9.90 1.37
N GLN A 546 26.22 8.65 1.66
CA GLN A 546 25.77 7.47 0.89
C GLN A 546 24.26 7.29 0.98
N PHE A 547 23.67 7.54 2.16
CA PHE A 547 22.24 7.48 2.39
C PHE A 547 21.49 8.56 1.61
N GLN A 548 21.96 9.82 1.65
CA GLN A 548 21.37 10.93 0.90
C GLN A 548 21.45 10.70 -0.61
N ARG A 549 22.59 10.21 -1.12
CA ARG A 549 22.76 9.85 -2.53
C ARG A 549 21.79 8.75 -2.96
N ALA A 550 21.60 7.72 -2.13
CA ALA A 550 20.66 6.64 -2.39
C ALA A 550 19.19 7.12 -2.34
N ASN A 551 18.84 8.02 -1.43
CA ASN A 551 17.51 8.62 -1.35
C ASN A 551 17.23 9.48 -2.58
N ALA A 552 18.15 10.37 -2.97
CA ALA A 552 18.00 11.21 -4.15
C ALA A 552 17.77 10.38 -5.43
N HIS A 553 18.51 9.27 -5.59
CA HIS A 553 18.30 8.32 -6.68
C HIS A 553 16.92 7.63 -6.60
N SER A 554 16.49 7.23 -5.40
CA SER A 554 15.19 6.59 -5.18
C SER A 554 14.02 7.55 -5.49
N ASP A 555 14.13 8.80 -5.06
CA ASP A 555 13.15 9.85 -5.34
C ASP A 555 13.08 10.13 -6.85
N ARG A 556 14.23 10.18 -7.54
CA ARG A 556 14.29 10.35 -8.99
C ARG A 556 13.62 9.18 -9.72
N CYS A 557 13.86 7.94 -9.30
CA CYS A 557 13.18 6.77 -9.84
C CYS A 557 11.65 6.85 -9.63
N ASN A 558 11.19 7.29 -8.45
CA ASN A 558 9.77 7.44 -8.13
C ASN A 558 9.09 8.48 -9.05
N VAL A 559 9.72 9.65 -9.24
CA VAL A 559 9.21 10.66 -10.18
C VAL A 559 9.14 10.11 -11.60
N ASN A 560 10.16 9.36 -12.05
CA ASN A 560 10.14 8.76 -13.39
C ASN A 560 8.94 7.82 -13.58
N TYR A 561 8.66 6.95 -12.59
CA TYR A 561 7.47 6.09 -12.62
C TYR A 561 6.18 6.89 -12.83
N LYS A 562 6.02 8.02 -12.15
CA LYS A 562 4.83 8.88 -12.26
C LYS A 562 4.72 9.52 -13.64
N VAL A 563 5.81 10.10 -14.14
CA VAL A 563 5.81 10.81 -15.43
C VAL A 563 5.57 9.84 -16.59
N GLU A 564 6.17 8.65 -16.56
CA GLU A 564 5.94 7.62 -17.58
C GLU A 564 4.47 7.15 -17.58
N ILE A 565 3.91 6.82 -16.41
CA ILE A 565 2.49 6.44 -16.30
C ILE A 565 1.58 7.60 -16.74
N ALA A 566 1.89 8.84 -16.34
CA ALA A 566 1.12 10.01 -16.75
C ALA A 566 1.14 10.21 -18.27
N ARG A 567 2.30 10.00 -18.93
CA ARG A 567 2.42 10.08 -20.39
C ARG A 567 1.54 9.03 -21.08
N ALA A 568 1.55 7.80 -20.59
CA ALA A 568 0.78 6.71 -21.21
C ALA A 568 -0.74 6.89 -21.11
N PHE A 569 -1.21 7.48 -20.00
CA PHE A 569 -2.62 7.74 -19.74
C PHE A 569 -3.06 9.16 -20.14
N LEU A 570 -2.21 9.95 -20.81
CA LEU A 570 -2.42 11.39 -21.04
C LEU A 570 -3.79 11.74 -21.65
N HIS A 571 -4.28 10.92 -22.57
CA HIS A 571 -5.56 11.14 -23.24
C HIS A 571 -6.66 10.18 -22.77
N ASP A 572 -6.40 9.30 -21.80
CA ASP A 572 -7.41 8.35 -21.30
C ASP A 572 -8.16 8.92 -20.09
N VAL A 573 -9.42 8.51 -19.95
CA VAL A 573 -10.13 8.58 -18.68
C VAL A 573 -9.71 7.37 -17.86
N MET A 574 -9.33 7.59 -16.61
CA MET A 574 -8.85 6.54 -15.73
C MET A 574 -9.59 6.52 -14.40
N TYR A 575 -9.61 5.34 -13.79
CA TYR A 575 -10.26 5.08 -12.51
C TYR A 575 -9.27 4.44 -11.54
N LEU A 576 -9.41 4.80 -10.28
CA LEU A 576 -8.52 4.37 -9.21
C LEU A 576 -9.31 3.49 -8.25
N PRO A 577 -9.32 2.15 -8.40
CA PRO A 577 -10.01 1.28 -7.45
C PRO A 577 -9.43 1.45 -6.04
N HIS A 578 -10.28 1.44 -5.01
CA HIS A 578 -9.91 1.63 -3.62
C HIS A 578 -10.08 0.36 -2.78
N ASN A 579 -9.25 0.19 -1.77
CA ASN A 579 -9.42 -0.76 -0.66
C ASN A 579 -9.22 -0.05 0.68
N VAL A 580 -9.46 -0.72 1.80
CA VAL A 580 -9.25 -0.17 3.15
C VAL A 580 -8.07 -0.79 3.86
N ASP A 581 -7.50 -0.10 4.85
CA ASP A 581 -6.72 -0.77 5.89
C ASP A 581 -7.63 -1.39 6.96
N PHE A 582 -7.04 -2.08 7.95
CA PHE A 582 -7.81 -2.72 9.03
C PHE A 582 -8.63 -1.74 9.89
N ARG A 583 -8.38 -0.43 9.80
CA ARG A 583 -9.10 0.62 10.54
C ARG A 583 -10.26 1.19 9.71
N GLY A 584 -10.34 0.86 8.43
CA GLY A 584 -11.34 1.36 7.49
C GLY A 584 -10.87 2.51 6.61
N ARG A 585 -9.64 3.03 6.74
CA ARG A 585 -9.15 4.13 5.90
C ARG A 585 -8.98 3.66 4.47
N ALA A 586 -9.56 4.38 3.51
CA ALA A 586 -9.49 4.04 2.10
C ALA A 586 -8.15 4.43 1.46
N TYR A 587 -7.67 3.62 0.51
CA TYR A 587 -6.43 3.79 -0.24
C TYR A 587 -6.62 3.32 -1.69
N PRO A 588 -6.15 4.07 -2.69
CA PRO A 588 -6.03 3.57 -4.06
C PRO A 588 -5.18 2.30 -4.12
N ILE A 589 -5.60 1.32 -4.91
CA ILE A 589 -4.85 0.08 -5.17
C ILE A 589 -3.63 0.32 -6.10
N PRO A 590 -3.72 1.12 -7.20
CA PRO A 590 -2.55 1.49 -7.99
C PRO A 590 -1.52 2.28 -7.17
N PRO A 591 -0.27 1.80 -6.98
CA PRO A 591 0.64 2.37 -5.99
C PRO A 591 1.50 3.54 -6.49
N HIS A 592 1.69 3.68 -7.80
CA HIS A 592 2.69 4.60 -8.38
C HIS A 592 2.15 6.00 -8.67
N LEU A 593 1.02 6.10 -9.38
CA LEU A 593 0.34 7.36 -9.70
C LEU A 593 -1.11 7.31 -9.18
N ASN A 594 -1.40 8.11 -8.17
CA ASN A 594 -2.73 8.26 -7.57
C ASN A 594 -2.83 9.59 -6.80
N HIS A 595 -4.05 10.05 -6.53
CA HIS A 595 -4.32 11.32 -5.86
C HIS A 595 -3.94 11.36 -4.36
N LEU A 596 -3.67 10.20 -3.75
CA LEU A 596 -3.15 10.12 -2.37
C LEU A 596 -1.63 10.38 -2.31
N GLY A 597 -0.97 10.49 -3.47
CA GLY A 597 0.45 10.75 -3.59
C GLY A 597 0.90 12.13 -3.11
N ASP A 598 2.14 12.48 -3.46
CA ASP A 598 2.73 13.78 -3.21
C ASP A 598 2.13 14.89 -4.10
N ASP A 599 2.47 16.15 -3.82
CA ASP A 599 2.01 17.33 -4.55
C ASP A 599 2.11 17.19 -6.08
N LEU A 600 3.21 16.61 -6.59
CA LEU A 600 3.37 16.32 -8.02
C LEU A 600 2.28 15.37 -8.54
N SER A 601 2.00 14.28 -7.82
CA SER A 601 0.94 13.33 -8.20
C SER A 601 -0.43 14.00 -8.23
N ARG A 602 -0.70 14.93 -7.30
CA ARG A 602 -1.97 15.65 -7.21
C ARG A 602 -2.11 16.70 -8.32
N GLY A 603 -1.06 17.47 -8.59
CA GLY A 603 -1.04 18.46 -9.69
C GLY A 603 -1.19 17.82 -11.08
N LEU A 604 -0.73 16.59 -11.25
CA LEU A 604 -0.90 15.81 -12.49
C LEU A 604 -2.33 15.29 -12.68
N LEU A 605 -3.22 15.36 -11.69
CA LEU A 605 -4.54 14.73 -11.73
C LEU A 605 -5.67 15.76 -11.67
N THR A 606 -6.65 15.62 -12.56
CA THR A 606 -7.89 16.41 -12.59
C THR A 606 -9.09 15.48 -12.71
N PHE A 607 -10.29 15.95 -12.36
CA PHE A 607 -11.49 15.17 -12.65
C PHE A 607 -11.70 15.05 -14.16
N ALA A 608 -12.18 13.89 -14.61
CA ALA A 608 -12.49 13.69 -16.02
C ALA A 608 -13.75 14.44 -16.46
N GLU A 609 -14.65 14.70 -15.52
CA GLU A 609 -15.88 15.45 -15.71
C GLU A 609 -15.62 16.92 -15.37
N SER A 610 -16.12 17.83 -16.19
CA SER A 610 -16.08 19.27 -15.93
C SER A 610 -17.45 19.78 -15.47
N LYS A 611 -17.46 20.81 -14.63
CA LYS A 611 -18.68 21.48 -14.17
C LYS A 611 -18.52 23.01 -14.29
N PRO A 612 -19.59 23.75 -14.63
CA PRO A 612 -19.53 25.21 -14.64
C PRO A 612 -19.20 25.70 -13.23
N LEU A 613 -18.34 26.72 -13.12
CA LEU A 613 -17.91 27.28 -11.84
C LEU A 613 -19.09 27.92 -11.08
N GLY A 614 -19.91 28.71 -11.77
CA GLY A 614 -20.84 29.63 -11.14
C GLY A 614 -20.12 30.68 -10.27
N GLN A 615 -20.90 31.60 -9.70
CA GLN A 615 -20.38 32.62 -8.80
C GLN A 615 -19.59 32.03 -7.60
N SER A 616 -20.13 30.98 -6.98
CA SER A 616 -19.47 30.33 -5.84
C SER A 616 -18.19 29.59 -6.23
N GLY A 617 -18.18 28.86 -7.35
CA GLY A 617 -16.99 28.12 -7.78
C GLY A 617 -15.82 29.03 -8.13
N LEU A 618 -16.05 30.18 -8.75
CA LEU A 618 -14.98 31.15 -9.01
C LEU A 618 -14.38 31.71 -7.71
N ARG A 619 -15.21 31.93 -6.69
CA ARG A 619 -14.77 32.32 -5.35
C ARG A 619 -13.95 31.21 -4.68
N TRP A 620 -14.43 29.96 -4.74
CA TRP A 620 -13.73 28.82 -4.17
C TRP A 620 -12.40 28.51 -4.87
N LEU A 621 -12.30 28.75 -6.17
CA LEU A 621 -11.04 28.59 -6.90
C LEU A 621 -9.95 29.56 -6.41
N LYS A 622 -10.34 30.80 -6.07
CA LYS A 622 -9.43 31.79 -5.45
C LYS A 622 -9.05 31.39 -4.03
N ILE A 623 -10.01 30.93 -3.23
CA ILE A 623 -9.73 30.43 -1.87
C ILE A 623 -8.77 29.23 -1.93
N HIS A 624 -8.99 28.33 -2.88
CA HIS A 624 -8.15 27.16 -3.10
C HIS A 624 -6.70 27.56 -3.43
N LEU A 625 -6.52 28.53 -4.33
CA LEU A 625 -5.20 29.06 -4.65
C LEU A 625 -4.50 29.67 -3.43
N ALA A 626 -5.21 30.45 -2.61
CA ALA A 626 -4.66 31.01 -1.38
C ALA A 626 -4.26 29.92 -0.38
N ASN A 627 -5.08 28.87 -0.24
CA ASN A 627 -4.78 27.72 0.62
C ASN A 627 -3.49 27.01 0.17
N LEU A 628 -3.38 26.70 -1.13
CA LEU A 628 -2.20 26.03 -1.71
C LEU A 628 -0.92 26.87 -1.61
N TYR A 629 -1.05 28.21 -1.66
CA TYR A 629 0.06 29.13 -1.46
C TYR A 629 0.53 29.21 0.00
N GLY A 630 -0.28 28.74 0.95
CA GLY A 630 0.00 28.77 2.40
C GLY A 630 -0.68 29.92 3.16
N TYR A 631 -1.58 30.67 2.51
CA TYR A 631 -2.40 31.72 3.16
C TYR A 631 -3.75 31.16 3.64
N ASP A 632 -3.72 30.10 4.46
CA ASP A 632 -4.90 29.37 4.94
C ASP A 632 -5.47 29.92 6.28
N LYS A 633 -4.82 30.91 6.90
CA LYS A 633 -5.23 31.47 8.21
C LYS A 633 -6.07 32.74 8.12
N GLY A 634 -6.19 33.33 6.94
CA GLY A 634 -7.15 34.41 6.69
C GLY A 634 -8.59 33.90 6.65
N SER A 635 -9.54 34.80 6.89
CA SER A 635 -10.95 34.56 6.53
C SER A 635 -11.08 34.32 5.03
N PHE A 636 -12.19 33.73 4.58
CA PHE A 636 -12.38 33.44 3.16
C PHE A 636 -12.31 34.69 2.28
N GLU A 637 -12.81 35.84 2.74
CA GLU A 637 -12.69 37.10 2.01
C GLU A 637 -11.25 37.62 1.93
N GLU A 638 -10.48 37.46 3.00
CA GLU A 638 -9.04 37.80 2.98
C GLU A 638 -8.26 36.90 2.02
N ARG A 639 -8.61 35.60 1.95
CA ARG A 639 -8.02 34.66 0.99
C ARG A 639 -8.35 35.06 -0.45
N VAL A 640 -9.59 35.49 -0.72
CA VAL A 640 -9.99 36.00 -2.04
C VAL A 640 -9.23 37.29 -2.39
N ASN A 641 -9.10 38.22 -1.43
CA ASN A 641 -8.39 39.48 -1.64
C ASN A 641 -6.88 39.26 -1.85
N PHE A 642 -6.27 38.33 -1.12
CA PHE A 642 -4.89 37.90 -1.34
C PHE A 642 -4.66 37.51 -2.81
N VAL A 643 -5.56 36.70 -3.39
CA VAL A 643 -5.46 36.34 -4.82
C VAL A 643 -5.68 37.52 -5.74
N ARG A 644 -6.64 38.41 -5.43
CA ARG A 644 -6.90 39.64 -6.21
C ARG A 644 -5.66 40.52 -6.30
N GLU A 645 -4.97 40.73 -5.18
CA GLU A 645 -3.73 41.51 -5.10
C GLU A 645 -2.56 40.86 -5.86
N HIS A 646 -2.60 39.54 -6.05
CA HIS A 646 -1.55 38.78 -6.73
C HIS A 646 -1.96 38.30 -8.12
N LEU A 647 -3.04 38.82 -8.73
CA LEU A 647 -3.52 38.38 -10.05
C LEU A 647 -2.44 38.48 -11.13
N ASP A 648 -1.59 39.50 -11.09
CA ASP A 648 -0.48 39.63 -12.04
C ASP A 648 0.52 38.47 -11.92
N ASN A 649 0.76 37.97 -10.70
CA ASN A 649 1.60 36.79 -10.47
C ASN A 649 0.91 35.50 -10.90
N VAL A 650 -0.42 35.44 -10.80
CA VAL A 650 -1.23 34.33 -11.30
C VAL A 650 -1.14 34.25 -12.82
N TYR A 651 -1.35 35.36 -13.52
CA TYR A 651 -1.22 35.43 -14.98
C TYR A 651 0.21 35.08 -15.42
N ASP A 652 1.22 35.68 -14.79
CA ASP A 652 2.64 35.38 -15.08
C ASP A 652 2.98 33.90 -14.88
N SER A 653 2.54 33.30 -13.76
CA SER A 653 2.77 31.87 -13.48
C SER A 653 2.05 30.96 -14.48
N ALA A 654 0.86 31.35 -14.95
CA ALA A 654 0.06 30.56 -15.87
C ALA A 654 0.48 30.68 -17.35
N GLU A 655 1.16 31.76 -17.72
CA GLU A 655 1.61 32.04 -19.10
C GLU A 655 3.10 31.70 -19.28
N ASN A 656 3.94 32.08 -18.31
CA ASN A 656 5.39 31.89 -18.33
C ASN A 656 5.85 31.11 -17.09
N PRO A 657 5.44 29.82 -16.94
CA PRO A 657 5.64 29.04 -15.72
C PRO A 657 7.11 28.84 -15.34
N LEU A 658 8.02 28.78 -16.31
CA LEU A 658 9.46 28.55 -16.11
C LEU A 658 10.32 29.78 -16.36
N GLU A 659 9.88 30.70 -17.21
CA GLU A 659 10.64 31.90 -17.64
C GLU A 659 10.21 33.18 -16.93
N GLY A 660 9.04 33.18 -16.30
CA GLY A 660 8.49 34.32 -15.57
C GLY A 660 9.08 34.48 -14.17
N ARG A 661 8.30 35.06 -13.25
CA ARG A 661 8.70 35.27 -11.84
C ARG A 661 8.70 33.99 -11.02
N MET A 662 8.17 32.89 -11.57
CA MET A 662 8.06 31.58 -10.92
C MET A 662 7.43 31.66 -9.52
N TRP A 663 6.47 32.57 -9.33
CA TRP A 663 5.84 32.86 -8.03
C TRP A 663 5.25 31.60 -7.38
N TRP A 664 4.61 30.75 -8.19
CA TRP A 664 4.03 29.48 -7.78
C TRP A 664 5.02 28.53 -7.07
N THR A 665 6.33 28.63 -7.33
CA THR A 665 7.35 27.75 -6.70
C THR A 665 7.55 27.99 -5.20
N LYS A 666 7.11 29.16 -4.70
CA LYS A 666 7.21 29.55 -3.28
C LYS A 666 6.01 29.07 -2.44
N ALA A 667 5.00 28.50 -3.09
CA ALA A 667 3.83 27.94 -2.43
C ALA A 667 4.18 26.70 -1.58
N ASP A 668 3.34 26.38 -0.60
CA ASP A 668 3.45 25.14 0.19
C ASP A 668 3.23 23.89 -0.70
N ASP A 669 2.27 23.98 -1.63
CA ASP A 669 1.91 22.95 -2.62
C ASP A 669 2.03 23.49 -4.06
N PRO A 670 3.25 23.58 -4.61
CA PRO A 670 3.54 24.35 -5.81
C PRO A 670 2.94 23.78 -7.09
N TRP A 671 2.91 22.46 -7.31
CA TRP A 671 2.34 21.90 -8.56
C TRP A 671 0.83 22.08 -8.61
N GLN A 672 0.14 21.89 -7.49
CA GLN A 672 -1.29 22.17 -7.37
C GLN A 672 -1.57 23.68 -7.49
N CYS A 673 -0.70 24.54 -6.92
CA CYS A 673 -0.80 26.00 -7.03
C CYS A 673 -0.71 26.45 -8.49
N LEU A 674 0.26 25.92 -9.24
CA LEU A 674 0.41 26.19 -10.67
C LEU A 674 -0.82 25.73 -11.47
N ALA A 675 -1.34 24.54 -11.17
CA ALA A 675 -2.57 24.03 -11.80
C ALA A 675 -3.75 24.97 -11.56
N THR A 676 -3.87 25.49 -10.34
CA THR A 676 -4.92 26.44 -9.96
C THR A 676 -4.73 27.80 -10.62
N CYS A 677 -3.48 28.29 -10.75
CA CYS A 677 -3.18 29.51 -11.49
C CYS A 677 -3.63 29.42 -12.95
N MET A 678 -3.34 28.29 -13.60
CA MET A 678 -3.76 28.05 -14.98
C MET A 678 -5.28 27.98 -15.12
N GLU A 679 -5.94 27.25 -14.23
CA GLU A 679 -7.41 27.12 -14.23
C GLU A 679 -8.08 28.49 -14.01
N LEU A 680 -7.60 29.26 -13.04
CA LEU A 680 -8.12 30.59 -12.73
C LEU A 680 -7.89 31.57 -13.88
N ARG A 681 -6.72 31.54 -14.52
CA ARG A 681 -6.43 32.34 -15.71
C ARG A 681 -7.39 32.00 -16.86
N ASN A 682 -7.63 30.71 -17.10
CA ASN A 682 -8.53 30.26 -18.16
C ASN A 682 -9.97 30.69 -17.89
N ALA A 683 -10.44 30.59 -16.65
CA ALA A 683 -11.74 31.08 -16.24
C ALA A 683 -11.85 32.61 -16.45
N LEU A 684 -10.89 33.39 -15.97
CA LEU A 684 -10.94 34.86 -16.06
C LEU A 684 -10.79 35.42 -17.48
N LYS A 685 -10.15 34.67 -18.40
CA LYS A 685 -10.05 35.04 -19.82
C LYS A 685 -11.22 34.55 -20.68
N SER A 686 -12.08 33.68 -20.16
CA SER A 686 -13.27 33.23 -20.86
C SER A 686 -14.31 34.36 -20.97
N GLU A 687 -15.23 34.26 -21.94
CA GLU A 687 -16.30 35.26 -22.14
C GLU A 687 -17.16 35.44 -20.88
N ASP A 688 -17.46 34.33 -20.19
CA ASP A 688 -18.15 34.30 -18.91
C ASP A 688 -17.40 33.39 -17.92
N PRO A 689 -16.67 33.97 -16.95
CA PRO A 689 -15.96 33.22 -15.93
C PRO A 689 -16.84 32.29 -15.07
N GLU A 690 -18.14 32.57 -14.95
CA GLU A 690 -19.06 31.72 -14.19
C GLU A 690 -19.51 30.50 -14.99
N ALA A 691 -19.65 30.62 -16.30
CA ALA A 691 -19.97 29.50 -17.19
C ALA A 691 -18.76 28.60 -17.51
N PHE A 692 -17.53 29.02 -17.16
CA PHE A 692 -16.32 28.25 -17.39
C PHE A 692 -16.40 26.84 -16.78
N LEU A 693 -16.16 25.82 -17.61
CA LEU A 693 -16.21 24.41 -17.23
C LEU A 693 -14.89 23.99 -16.58
N SER A 694 -14.85 23.98 -15.25
CA SER A 694 -13.67 23.58 -14.50
C SER A 694 -13.65 22.09 -14.18
N CYS A 695 -12.47 21.48 -14.27
CA CYS A 695 -12.21 20.09 -13.90
C CYS A 695 -11.27 19.93 -12.69
N LEU A 696 -10.77 21.05 -12.15
CA LEU A 696 -9.84 21.05 -11.05
C LEU A 696 -10.55 20.65 -9.73
N PRO A 697 -10.04 19.66 -8.98
CA PRO A 697 -10.55 19.38 -7.65
C PRO A 697 -10.21 20.52 -6.69
N VAL A 698 -11.17 20.93 -5.87
CA VAL A 698 -10.94 21.86 -4.75
C VAL A 698 -11.03 21.09 -3.44
N HIS A 699 -10.04 21.30 -2.58
CA HIS A 699 -9.87 20.55 -1.33
C HIS A 699 -10.51 21.28 -0.15
N GLN A 700 -11.15 20.52 0.74
CA GLN A 700 -11.61 20.98 2.05
C GLN A 700 -10.96 20.09 3.12
N ASP A 701 -10.13 20.70 3.98
CA ASP A 701 -9.30 19.99 4.96
C ASP A 701 -9.82 20.19 6.38
N GLY A 702 -9.89 19.10 7.16
CA GLY A 702 -10.19 19.18 8.58
C GLY A 702 -9.02 19.74 9.39
N THR A 703 -9.24 20.77 10.20
CA THR A 703 -8.19 21.35 11.06
C THR A 703 -7.86 20.39 12.22
N CYS A 704 -6.85 19.54 12.00
CA CYS A 704 -6.47 18.47 12.93
C CYS A 704 -7.65 17.55 13.27
N ASN A 705 -8.14 16.83 12.25
CA ASN A 705 -9.37 16.01 12.34
C ASN A 705 -9.40 15.06 13.55
N GLY A 706 -8.26 14.48 13.94
CA GLY A 706 -8.15 13.67 15.17
C GLY A 706 -8.60 14.42 16.45
N LEU A 707 -8.22 15.69 16.61
CA LEU A 707 -8.69 16.53 17.72
C LEU A 707 -10.15 16.95 17.55
N GLN A 708 -10.64 17.14 16.32
CA GLN A 708 -12.06 17.42 16.05
C GLN A 708 -12.94 16.27 16.54
N HIS A 709 -12.61 15.02 16.19
CA HIS A 709 -13.32 13.85 16.72
C HIS A 709 -13.23 13.77 18.24
N TYR A 710 -12.05 13.98 18.83
CA TYR A 710 -11.90 13.95 20.29
C TYR A 710 -12.71 15.03 21.00
N ALA A 711 -12.72 16.26 20.49
CA ALA A 711 -13.48 17.35 21.08
C ALA A 711 -14.99 17.11 21.00
N ALA A 712 -15.48 16.52 19.90
CA ALA A 712 -16.87 16.13 19.75
C ALA A 712 -17.28 14.97 20.69
N LEU A 713 -16.41 13.97 20.86
CA LEU A 713 -16.63 12.85 21.78
C LEU A 713 -16.56 13.30 23.26
N GLY A 714 -15.54 14.10 23.59
CA GLY A 714 -15.27 14.56 24.96
C GLY A 714 -16.16 15.71 25.42
N GLY A 715 -16.80 16.41 24.49
CA GLY A 715 -17.58 17.61 24.78
C GLY A 715 -16.70 18.80 25.23
N ASP A 716 -15.46 18.87 24.77
CA ASP A 716 -14.47 19.87 25.21
C ASP A 716 -14.73 21.25 24.58
N GLY A 717 -15.56 22.10 25.19
CA GLY A 717 -15.97 23.38 24.59
C GLY A 717 -14.82 24.32 24.16
N LYS A 718 -13.79 24.50 25.00
CA LYS A 718 -12.60 25.31 24.65
C LYS A 718 -11.79 24.65 23.54
N GLY A 719 -11.61 23.33 23.60
CA GLY A 719 -10.93 22.56 22.57
C GLY A 719 -11.64 22.65 21.23
N ALA A 720 -12.97 22.50 21.24
CA ALA A 720 -13.86 22.57 20.08
C ALA A 720 -13.74 23.90 19.32
N GLN A 721 -13.60 25.03 20.05
CA GLN A 721 -13.34 26.32 19.43
C GLN A 721 -11.99 26.36 18.70
N GLN A 722 -10.93 25.82 19.31
CA GLN A 722 -9.58 25.85 18.73
C GLN A 722 -9.40 24.94 17.51
N VAL A 723 -10.31 23.98 17.30
CA VAL A 723 -10.33 23.07 16.13
C VAL A 723 -11.51 23.33 15.20
N ASN A 724 -12.08 24.54 15.28
CA ASN A 724 -13.11 25.05 14.37
C ASN A 724 -14.43 24.24 14.36
N LEU A 725 -14.77 23.56 15.45
CA LEU A 725 -16.11 22.98 15.61
C LEU A 725 -17.16 24.05 15.97
N SER A 726 -16.76 25.07 16.73
CA SER A 726 -17.61 26.21 17.05
C SER A 726 -17.55 27.27 15.94
N ALA A 727 -18.66 27.98 15.73
CA ALA A 727 -18.69 29.09 14.78
C ALA A 727 -17.75 30.23 15.21
N THR A 728 -16.89 30.66 14.30
CA THR A 728 -15.95 31.77 14.47
C THR A 728 -15.85 32.57 13.17
N ASP A 729 -15.53 33.86 13.28
CA ASP A 729 -15.36 34.75 12.11
C ASP A 729 -14.04 34.52 11.36
N ARG A 730 -13.08 33.86 12.02
CA ARG A 730 -11.77 33.49 11.46
C ARG A 730 -11.41 32.06 11.85
N PRO A 731 -10.63 31.35 11.03
CA PRO A 731 -10.15 30.01 11.36
C PRO A 731 -9.21 30.07 12.56
N SER A 732 -9.49 29.26 13.58
CA SER A 732 -8.61 29.06 14.72
C SER A 732 -7.43 28.14 14.35
N ASP A 733 -6.28 28.38 14.97
CA ASP A 733 -5.06 27.59 14.77
C ASP A 733 -4.59 26.97 16.10
N VAL A 734 -5.08 25.76 16.38
CA VAL A 734 -4.74 24.99 17.60
C VAL A 734 -3.23 24.89 17.83
N TYR A 735 -2.43 24.84 16.77
CA TYR A 735 -0.97 24.73 16.87
C TYR A 735 -0.35 26.00 17.46
N THR A 736 -0.78 27.17 16.99
CA THR A 736 -0.32 28.47 17.51
C THR A 736 -0.84 28.67 18.93
N TYR A 737 -2.09 28.29 19.20
CA TYR A 737 -2.64 28.36 20.55
C TYR A 737 -1.84 27.51 21.56
N VAL A 738 -1.52 26.26 21.20
CA VAL A 738 -0.68 25.38 22.04
C VAL A 738 0.75 25.93 22.16
N ALA A 739 1.35 26.44 21.07
CA ALA A 739 2.67 27.07 21.13
C ALA A 739 2.69 28.22 22.15
N ASN A 740 1.68 29.09 22.14
CA ASN A 740 1.54 30.20 23.09
C ASN A 740 1.31 29.72 24.53
N MET A 741 0.60 28.60 24.73
CA MET A 741 0.46 27.99 26.05
C MET A 741 1.80 27.49 26.59
N VAL A 742 2.60 26.83 25.74
CA VAL A 742 3.91 26.31 26.12
C VAL A 742 4.87 27.48 26.38
N GLU A 743 4.90 28.50 25.53
CA GLU A 743 5.73 29.70 25.71
C GLU A 743 5.43 30.39 27.05
N ARG A 744 4.17 30.50 27.45
CA ARG A 744 3.79 31.06 28.75
C ARG A 744 4.34 30.23 29.92
N LYS A 745 4.20 28.90 29.87
CA LYS A 745 4.76 27.99 30.89
C LYS A 745 6.29 28.10 30.95
N VAL A 746 6.95 28.23 29.79
CA VAL A 746 8.40 28.44 29.71
C VAL A 746 8.80 29.78 30.30
N ALA A 747 8.08 30.86 30.04
CA ALA A 747 8.35 32.17 30.62
C ALA A 747 8.23 32.16 32.16
N GLU A 748 7.21 31.48 32.69
CA GLU A 748 7.03 31.29 34.13
C GLU A 748 8.20 30.51 34.76
N ASP A 749 8.65 29.44 34.11
CA ASP A 749 9.77 28.62 34.60
C ASP A 749 11.13 29.33 34.44
N ALA A 750 11.32 30.09 33.36
CA ALA A 750 12.50 30.90 33.13
C ALA A 750 12.63 31.99 34.21
N ALA A 751 11.52 32.62 34.60
CA ALA A 751 11.46 33.59 35.69
C ALA A 751 11.79 32.96 37.07
N LYS A 752 11.48 31.67 37.25
CA LYS A 752 11.87 30.89 38.45
C LYS A 752 13.32 30.39 38.41
N GLY A 753 14.11 30.75 37.39
CA GLY A 753 15.52 30.36 37.26
C GLY A 753 15.76 28.98 36.63
N HIS A 754 14.78 28.40 35.93
CA HIS A 754 14.96 27.12 35.24
C HIS A 754 15.89 27.28 34.02
N LYS A 755 17.09 26.68 34.07
CA LYS A 755 18.15 26.82 33.05
C LYS A 755 17.68 26.49 31.63
N VAL A 756 17.00 25.36 31.44
CA VAL A 756 16.48 24.96 30.11
C VAL A 756 15.35 25.88 29.67
N GLY A 757 14.55 26.41 30.61
CA GLY A 757 13.48 27.38 30.32
C GLY A 757 14.05 28.69 29.76
N GLN A 758 15.14 29.18 30.34
CA GLN A 758 15.86 30.36 29.84
C GLN A 758 16.47 30.11 28.45
N LEU A 759 16.97 28.91 28.18
CA LEU A 759 17.55 28.53 26.89
C LEU A 759 16.52 28.55 25.75
N VAL A 760 15.29 28.12 26.03
CA VAL A 760 14.22 27.96 25.02
C VAL A 760 13.24 29.14 24.95
N LEU A 761 13.35 30.10 25.87
CA LEU A 761 12.50 31.30 25.89
C LEU A 761 12.58 32.06 24.57
N GLY A 762 11.43 32.40 23.99
CA GLY A 762 11.31 33.07 22.68
C GLY A 762 11.59 32.16 21.48
N LYS A 763 11.89 30.88 21.69
CA LYS A 763 12.22 29.93 20.60
C LYS A 763 11.05 29.00 20.27
N ILE A 764 9.95 29.00 21.02
CA ILE A 764 8.81 28.12 20.74
C ILE A 764 7.96 28.74 19.64
N SER A 765 7.78 28.01 18.54
CA SER A 765 6.95 28.44 17.42
C SER A 765 5.97 27.37 17.00
N ARG A 766 4.96 27.76 16.23
CA ARG A 766 4.00 26.83 15.61
C ARG A 766 4.70 25.64 14.95
N LYS A 767 5.76 25.89 14.17
CA LYS A 767 6.52 24.85 13.43
C LYS A 767 7.13 23.80 14.36
N VAL A 768 7.63 24.21 15.54
CA VAL A 768 8.27 23.31 16.52
C VAL A 768 7.25 22.34 17.13
N VAL A 769 6.04 22.83 17.46
CA VAL A 769 5.03 22.01 18.15
C VAL A 769 4.03 21.31 17.21
N LYS A 770 3.87 21.79 15.97
CA LYS A 770 2.84 21.31 15.01
C LYS A 770 2.84 19.79 14.88
N GLN A 771 3.99 19.18 14.62
CA GLN A 771 4.09 17.72 14.42
C GLN A 771 3.72 16.95 15.70
N THR A 772 4.18 17.42 16.86
CA THR A 772 3.87 16.80 18.15
C THR A 772 2.39 16.89 18.49
N VAL A 773 1.77 18.06 18.30
CA VAL A 773 0.33 18.26 18.52
C VAL A 773 -0.49 17.36 17.60
N MET A 774 -0.14 17.32 16.31
CA MET A 774 -0.81 16.48 15.31
C MET A 774 -0.68 14.98 15.61
N THR A 775 0.48 14.52 16.09
CA THR A 775 0.72 13.07 16.30
C THR A 775 0.33 12.58 17.70
N THR A 776 0.15 13.47 18.69
CA THR A 776 -0.25 13.10 20.05
C THR A 776 -1.63 12.46 20.11
N VAL A 777 -2.59 13.00 19.36
CA VAL A 777 -3.92 12.37 19.22
C VAL A 777 -3.87 11.00 18.54
N TYR A 778 -2.81 10.76 17.76
CA TYR A 778 -2.57 9.48 17.11
C TYR A 778 -1.60 8.56 17.89
N GLY A 779 -1.45 8.82 19.20
CA GLY A 779 -0.76 7.90 20.12
C GLY A 779 0.76 8.02 20.11
N VAL A 780 1.32 9.17 19.74
CA VAL A 780 2.77 9.40 19.90
C VAL A 780 3.15 9.29 21.38
N THR A 781 4.25 8.58 21.65
CA THR A 781 4.80 8.52 23.01
C THR A 781 5.67 9.74 23.28
N TYR A 782 5.98 10.01 24.55
CA TYR A 782 6.92 11.05 24.95
C TYR A 782 8.26 10.96 24.20
N VAL A 783 8.79 9.74 24.02
CA VAL A 783 10.05 9.52 23.28
C VAL A 783 9.91 9.95 21.81
N GLY A 784 8.76 9.66 21.19
CA GLY A 784 8.47 10.09 19.82
C GLY A 784 8.29 11.60 19.71
N ALA A 785 7.52 12.21 20.62
CA ALA A 785 7.32 13.66 20.68
C ALA A 785 8.64 14.42 20.85
N ARG A 786 9.52 13.95 21.75
CA ARG A 786 10.87 14.49 21.94
C ARG A 786 11.67 14.44 20.65
N ALA A 787 11.71 13.30 19.98
CA ALA A 787 12.48 13.13 18.75
C ALA A 787 11.97 14.02 17.60
N GLN A 788 10.65 14.26 17.52
CA GLN A 788 10.06 15.18 16.54
C GLN A 788 10.49 16.62 16.79
N ILE A 789 10.41 17.08 18.05
CA ILE A 789 10.86 18.42 18.43
C ILE A 789 12.36 18.57 18.25
N GLU A 790 13.16 17.57 18.64
CA GLU A 790 14.62 17.57 18.48
C GLU A 790 15.01 17.78 17.01
N ARG A 791 14.31 17.12 16.07
CA ARG A 791 14.53 17.33 14.64
C ARG A 791 14.23 18.77 14.23
N GLN A 792 13.09 19.33 14.64
CA GLN A 792 12.73 20.71 14.31
C GLN A 792 13.70 21.75 14.90
N LEU A 793 14.25 21.50 16.09
CA LEU A 793 15.26 22.36 16.70
C LEU A 793 16.60 22.28 15.96
N LYS A 794 17.03 21.07 15.57
CA LYS A 794 18.24 20.87 14.76
C LYS A 794 18.13 21.57 13.40
N ASP A 795 16.97 21.47 12.75
CA ASP A 795 16.71 22.10 11.45
C ASP A 795 16.70 23.63 11.54
N ARG A 796 16.34 24.21 12.70
CA ARG A 796 16.37 25.67 12.93
C ARG A 796 17.76 26.20 13.25
N GLY A 797 18.60 25.41 13.93
CA GLY A 797 19.98 25.79 14.29
C GLY A 797 20.08 26.90 15.36
N ASP A 798 18.99 27.25 16.03
CA ASP A 798 18.92 28.31 17.06
C ASP A 798 19.28 27.82 18.48
N ILE A 799 19.52 26.52 18.64
CA ILE A 799 20.01 25.88 19.87
C ILE A 799 21.21 25.00 19.50
N GLN A 800 22.25 25.00 20.33
CA GLN A 800 23.43 24.15 20.10
C GLN A 800 23.03 22.67 20.09
N ILE A 801 23.65 21.89 19.20
CA ILE A 801 23.30 20.47 18.99
C ILE A 801 23.36 19.66 20.28
N ASN A 802 24.30 19.98 21.18
CA ASN A 802 24.45 19.30 22.47
C ASN A 802 23.28 19.56 23.44
N ASP A 803 22.68 20.75 23.38
CA ASP A 803 21.57 21.15 24.25
C ASP A 803 20.19 20.80 23.66
N CYS A 804 20.12 20.45 22.37
CA CYS A 804 18.88 20.08 21.69
C CYS A 804 18.16 18.91 22.36
N TRP A 805 18.89 17.98 23.00
CA TRP A 805 18.27 16.84 23.68
C TRP A 805 17.50 17.28 24.93
N ASP A 806 18.07 18.15 25.76
CA ASP A 806 17.43 18.66 26.98
C ASP A 806 16.30 19.63 26.63
N ALA A 807 16.54 20.53 25.67
CA ALA A 807 15.52 21.47 25.17
C ALA A 807 14.30 20.72 24.60
N SER A 808 14.51 19.72 23.76
CA SER A 808 13.42 18.93 23.17
C SER A 808 12.65 18.12 24.22
N SER A 809 13.34 17.56 25.23
CA SER A 809 12.72 16.85 26.34
C SER A 809 11.77 17.75 27.13
N TYR A 810 12.25 18.94 27.48
CA TYR A 810 11.49 19.93 28.24
C TYR A 810 10.27 20.45 27.45
N ILE A 811 10.46 20.85 26.19
CA ILE A 811 9.37 21.33 25.32
C ILE A 811 8.33 20.22 25.08
N ALA A 812 8.76 18.97 24.84
CA ALA A 812 7.84 17.85 24.61
C ALA A 812 6.92 17.63 25.81
N LYS A 813 7.47 17.67 27.03
CA LYS A 813 6.69 17.51 28.27
C LYS A 813 5.62 18.60 28.39
N LEU A 814 6.01 19.88 28.28
CA LEU A 814 5.09 21.02 28.39
C LEU A 814 4.04 21.03 27.28
N THR A 815 4.41 20.61 26.06
CA THR A 815 3.49 20.50 24.93
C THR A 815 2.41 19.46 25.20
N MET A 816 2.77 18.26 25.62
CA MET A 816 1.81 17.19 25.93
C MET A 816 0.90 17.56 27.12
N GLU A 817 1.43 18.23 28.14
CA GLU A 817 0.63 18.75 29.26
C GLU A 817 -0.38 19.80 28.78
N SER A 818 0.04 20.75 27.95
CA SER A 818 -0.83 21.83 27.43
C SER A 818 -1.96 21.31 26.54
N ILE A 819 -1.70 20.25 25.74
CA ILE A 819 -2.77 19.56 24.98
C ILE A 819 -3.77 18.91 25.94
N GLY A 820 -3.28 18.24 27.00
CA GLY A 820 -4.14 17.61 28.00
C GLY A 820 -4.99 18.60 28.80
N ASP A 821 -4.48 19.80 29.04
CA ASP A 821 -5.23 20.89 29.70
C ASP A 821 -6.32 21.45 28.79
N LEU A 822 -6.06 21.53 27.47
CA LEU A 822 -7.01 22.03 26.47
C LEU A 822 -8.11 21.02 26.14
N PHE A 823 -7.79 19.73 26.10
CA PHE A 823 -8.69 18.64 25.74
C PHE A 823 -8.80 17.62 26.88
N SER A 824 -9.39 18.07 27.99
CA SER A 824 -9.50 17.27 29.21
C SER A 824 -10.42 16.05 29.05
N GLY A 825 -11.55 16.22 28.33
CA GLY A 825 -12.48 15.14 27.98
C GLY A 825 -11.81 14.14 27.05
N ALA A 826 -11.11 14.62 26.01
CA ALA A 826 -10.31 13.76 25.13
C ALA A 826 -9.27 12.93 25.89
N LYS A 827 -8.55 13.54 26.84
CA LYS A 827 -7.58 12.84 27.69
C LYS A 827 -8.27 11.77 28.55
N GLY A 828 -9.44 12.08 29.12
CA GLY A 828 -10.27 11.11 29.84
C GLY A 828 -10.67 9.92 28.96
N ILE A 829 -11.08 10.17 27.71
CA ILE A 829 -11.41 9.12 26.73
C ILE A 829 -10.19 8.30 26.35
N GLN A 830 -9.03 8.91 26.11
CA GLN A 830 -7.79 8.20 25.82
C GLN A 830 -7.37 7.28 26.97
N ASP A 831 -7.46 7.75 28.22
CA ASP A 831 -7.17 6.96 29.41
C ASP A 831 -8.18 5.81 29.58
N TRP A 832 -9.48 6.06 29.30
CA TRP A 832 -10.53 5.05 29.28
C TRP A 832 -10.26 3.95 28.24
N LEU A 833 -10.08 4.33 26.97
CA LEU A 833 -9.74 3.41 25.87
C LEU A 833 -8.49 2.59 26.20
N THR A 834 -7.40 3.25 26.61
CA THR A 834 -6.13 2.59 26.95
C THR A 834 -6.30 1.56 28.08
N THR A 835 -7.08 1.90 29.11
CA THR A 835 -7.31 1.01 30.25
C THR A 835 -8.19 -0.17 29.87
N SER A 836 -9.28 0.06 29.14
CA SER A 836 -10.15 -0.99 28.59
C SER A 836 -9.37 -1.97 27.72
N ALA A 837 -8.57 -1.46 26.77
CA ALA A 837 -7.73 -2.30 25.91
C ALA A 837 -6.70 -3.12 26.70
N GLN A 838 -6.13 -2.55 27.78
CA GLN A 838 -5.19 -3.28 28.63
C GLN A 838 -5.87 -4.39 29.44
N LEU A 839 -7.09 -4.16 29.93
CA LEU A 839 -7.90 -5.16 30.62
C LEU A 839 -8.31 -6.29 29.66
N ILE A 840 -8.88 -5.93 28.51
CA ILE A 840 -9.27 -6.87 27.46
C ILE A 840 -8.08 -7.75 27.04
N ALA A 841 -6.93 -7.15 26.75
CA ALA A 841 -5.73 -7.88 26.31
C ALA A 841 -5.14 -8.84 27.38
N ARG A 842 -5.52 -8.67 28.65
CA ARG A 842 -5.10 -9.51 29.77
C ARG A 842 -6.22 -10.42 30.29
N SER A 843 -7.37 -10.43 29.62
CA SER A 843 -8.51 -11.27 29.95
C SER A 843 -8.48 -12.59 29.21
N ILE A 844 -9.10 -13.61 29.80
CA ILE A 844 -9.14 -14.99 29.32
C ILE A 844 -10.61 -15.43 29.25
N PRO A 845 -11.07 -16.05 28.16
CA PRO A 845 -12.42 -16.61 28.08
C PRO A 845 -12.66 -17.68 29.16
N LYS A 846 -13.82 -17.70 29.80
CA LYS A 846 -14.17 -18.69 30.82
C LYS A 846 -14.03 -20.14 30.32
N SER A 847 -14.52 -20.44 29.12
CA SER A 847 -14.38 -21.76 28.50
C SER A 847 -12.92 -22.21 28.36
N ARG A 848 -11.98 -21.28 28.19
CA ARG A 848 -10.55 -21.59 28.13
C ARG A 848 -9.98 -21.91 29.50
N ILE A 849 -10.43 -21.21 30.54
CA ILE A 849 -10.08 -21.48 31.94
C ILE A 849 -10.57 -22.88 32.32
N ASP A 850 -11.83 -23.19 32.02
CA ASP A 850 -12.44 -24.50 32.31
C ASP A 850 -11.67 -25.64 31.61
N ASN A 851 -11.32 -25.45 30.34
CA ASN A 851 -10.52 -26.43 29.58
C ASN A 851 -9.13 -26.65 30.19
N LEU A 852 -8.44 -25.59 30.60
CA LEU A 852 -7.13 -25.71 31.28
C LEU A 852 -7.23 -26.44 32.62
N MET A 853 -8.31 -26.23 33.36
CA MET A 853 -8.59 -26.89 34.64
C MET A 853 -9.04 -28.36 34.47
N SER A 854 -9.65 -28.72 33.34
CA SER A 854 -10.05 -30.12 33.09
C SER A 854 -8.85 -31.03 32.76
N HIS A 855 -7.78 -30.48 32.20
CA HIS A 855 -6.59 -31.24 31.77
C HIS A 855 -5.53 -31.39 32.89
N THR A 856 -5.75 -30.83 34.09
CA THR A 856 -4.80 -30.90 35.22
C THR A 856 -4.85 -32.22 36.00
N THR A 857 -5.74 -33.15 35.66
CA THR A 857 -5.89 -34.44 36.37
C THR A 857 -4.86 -35.51 35.98
N SER A 858 -3.99 -35.28 34.98
CA SER A 858 -3.16 -36.35 34.41
C SER A 858 -1.63 -36.24 34.61
N TYR A 859 -1.01 -35.07 34.79
CA TYR A 859 0.46 -34.97 35.01
C TYR A 859 0.83 -33.52 35.42
N ASN A 860 1.32 -33.31 36.66
CA ASN A 860 1.88 -32.05 37.21
C ASN A 860 0.97 -30.79 37.33
N PRO A 861 0.25 -30.61 38.47
CA PRO A 861 -0.59 -29.44 38.75
C PRO A 861 0.17 -28.09 38.80
N GLY A 862 1.38 -28.06 39.38
CA GLY A 862 2.12 -26.81 39.66
C GLY A 862 2.64 -26.06 38.43
N VAL A 863 2.76 -26.71 37.27
CA VAL A 863 3.24 -26.09 36.03
C VAL A 863 2.10 -25.34 35.31
N SER A 864 0.84 -25.73 35.52
CA SER A 864 -0.33 -25.12 34.87
C SER A 864 -0.69 -23.76 35.50
N ALA A 865 -0.68 -23.66 36.84
CA ALA A 865 -1.00 -22.42 37.57
C ALA A 865 -0.07 -21.24 37.20
N LYS A 866 1.22 -21.51 36.99
CA LYS A 866 2.21 -20.50 36.53
C LYS A 866 2.00 -20.05 35.08
N ARG A 867 1.20 -20.77 34.28
CA ARG A 867 0.91 -20.46 32.86
C ARG A 867 -0.35 -19.60 32.66
N LEU A 868 -1.35 -19.67 33.56
CA LEU A 868 -2.59 -18.90 33.42
C LEU A 868 -2.38 -17.38 33.32
N PRO A 869 -1.60 -16.71 34.18
CA PRO A 869 -1.33 -15.27 34.04
C PRO A 869 -0.55 -14.89 32.77
N LYS A 870 0.08 -15.87 32.11
CA LYS A 870 0.86 -15.69 30.87
C LYS A 870 0.00 -15.90 29.61
N GLU A 871 -1.18 -16.51 29.72
CA GLU A 871 -2.06 -16.72 28.57
C GLU A 871 -2.79 -15.42 28.19
N GLN A 872 -2.19 -14.66 27.28
CA GLN A 872 -2.72 -13.40 26.77
C GLN A 872 -3.11 -13.58 25.31
N MET A 873 -4.29 -14.12 25.01
CA MET A 873 -4.67 -14.41 23.60
C MET A 873 -5.70 -13.44 23.02
N THR A 874 -6.39 -12.70 23.87
CA THR A 874 -7.53 -11.83 23.54
C THR A 874 -7.08 -10.53 22.90
N SER A 875 -7.49 -10.28 21.65
CA SER A 875 -7.26 -9.02 20.95
C SER A 875 -8.39 -8.03 21.27
N VAL A 876 -8.11 -6.73 21.12
CA VAL A 876 -9.16 -5.70 21.17
C VAL A 876 -9.88 -5.71 19.82
N VAL A 877 -11.19 -5.89 19.86
CA VAL A 877 -12.08 -5.95 18.70
C VAL A 877 -13.25 -5.01 18.93
N TRP A 878 -13.56 -4.17 17.95
CA TRP A 878 -14.76 -3.33 17.95
C TRP A 878 -15.33 -3.25 16.53
N THR A 879 -16.58 -2.80 16.43
CA THR A 879 -17.26 -2.61 15.16
C THR A 879 -17.40 -1.12 14.87
N THR A 880 -17.07 -0.68 13.65
CA THR A 880 -17.31 0.73 13.26
C THR A 880 -18.82 0.99 13.14
N PRO A 881 -19.27 2.24 13.19
CA PRO A 881 -20.69 2.56 12.96
C PRO A 881 -21.22 2.15 11.58
N LEU A 882 -20.35 1.81 10.62
CA LEU A 882 -20.69 1.26 9.31
C LEU A 882 -20.67 -0.27 9.26
N GLY A 883 -20.45 -0.94 10.38
CA GLY A 883 -20.45 -2.41 10.49
C GLY A 883 -19.12 -3.09 10.16
N LEU A 884 -18.03 -2.33 9.93
CA LEU A 884 -16.70 -2.91 9.70
C LEU A 884 -16.12 -3.46 11.01
N PRO A 885 -15.77 -4.75 11.11
CA PRO A 885 -15.07 -5.26 12.27
C PRO A 885 -13.60 -4.84 12.23
N VAL A 886 -13.14 -4.18 13.29
CA VAL A 886 -11.74 -3.77 13.46
C VAL A 886 -11.09 -4.61 14.54
N VAL A 887 -10.07 -5.35 14.14
CA VAL A 887 -9.29 -6.23 15.03
C VAL A 887 -7.85 -5.74 15.08
N GLN A 888 -7.33 -5.44 16.27
CA GLN A 888 -5.94 -5.00 16.41
C GLN A 888 -4.94 -6.17 16.24
N PRO A 889 -4.01 -6.11 15.27
CA PRO A 889 -3.13 -7.24 14.92
C PRO A 889 -1.88 -7.35 15.83
N TYR A 890 -1.85 -6.69 16.98
CA TYR A 890 -0.64 -6.55 17.78
C TYR A 890 -0.35 -7.80 18.63
N ARG A 891 0.28 -8.80 18.00
CA ARG A 891 0.70 -10.05 18.64
C ARG A 891 2.23 -10.11 18.84
N LYS A 892 2.67 -10.87 19.83
CA LYS A 892 4.07 -11.27 20.08
C LYS A 892 4.40 -12.42 19.14
N THR A 893 4.59 -12.09 17.86
CA THR A 893 4.83 -13.08 16.83
C THR A 893 6.10 -13.88 17.15
N LYS A 894 5.92 -15.18 17.42
CA LYS A 894 7.04 -16.10 17.59
C LYS A 894 7.60 -16.42 16.22
N ARG A 895 8.89 -16.16 16.03
CA ARG A 895 9.59 -16.57 14.82
C ARG A 895 10.07 -17.99 15.05
N LYS A 896 9.69 -18.92 14.18
CA LYS A 896 10.22 -20.28 14.18
C LYS A 896 11.33 -20.37 13.15
N GLN A 897 12.40 -21.02 13.52
CA GLN A 897 13.41 -21.45 12.57
C GLN A 897 12.84 -22.62 11.77
N ILE A 898 12.58 -22.39 10.48
CA ILE A 898 12.15 -23.42 9.54
C ILE A 898 13.39 -23.85 8.76
N MET A 899 13.73 -25.14 8.87
CA MET A 899 14.72 -25.74 7.98
C MET A 899 14.10 -25.81 6.59
N THR A 900 14.71 -25.09 5.67
CA THR A 900 14.44 -25.16 4.23
C THR A 900 15.67 -25.79 3.57
N SER A 901 15.59 -26.18 2.29
CA SER A 901 16.73 -26.82 1.62
C SER A 901 17.95 -25.90 1.54
N LEU A 902 17.74 -24.57 1.45
CA LEU A 902 18.80 -23.57 1.40
C LEU A 902 19.38 -23.23 2.79
N GLN A 903 18.50 -22.93 3.75
CA GLN A 903 18.94 -22.57 5.09
C GLN A 903 17.82 -22.73 6.11
N SER A 904 18.17 -22.51 7.36
CA SER A 904 17.22 -22.19 8.40
C SER A 904 16.74 -20.75 8.31
N VAL A 905 15.49 -20.52 7.90
CA VAL A 905 14.86 -19.19 7.87
C VAL A 905 14.00 -18.98 9.10
N TYR A 906 14.14 -17.82 9.74
CA TYR A 906 13.21 -17.38 10.78
C TYR A 906 11.94 -16.85 10.13
N ILE A 907 10.91 -17.68 10.09
CA ILE A 907 9.59 -17.33 9.58
C ILE A 907 8.63 -17.25 10.76
N SER A 908 7.83 -16.19 10.76
CA SER A 908 6.61 -16.17 11.55
C SER A 908 5.52 -16.86 10.75
N ASP A 909 4.78 -17.77 11.37
CA ASP A 909 3.54 -18.29 10.79
C ASP A 909 2.35 -17.45 11.29
N PRO A 910 1.80 -16.56 10.44
CA PRO A 910 0.50 -15.90 10.60
C PRO A 910 -0.65 -16.74 11.16
N ASN A 911 -0.66 -18.05 10.89
CA ASN A 911 -1.74 -18.94 11.27
C ASN A 911 -1.55 -19.51 12.68
N LEU A 912 -0.35 -19.39 13.26
CA LEU A 912 -0.10 -19.84 14.63
C LEU A 912 -0.66 -18.83 15.63
N PRO A 913 -1.60 -19.24 16.50
CA PRO A 913 -2.08 -18.39 17.58
C PRO A 913 -0.90 -17.93 18.44
N SER A 914 -0.68 -16.61 18.49
CA SER A 914 0.39 -15.99 19.26
C SER A 914 -0.21 -15.07 20.32
N GLU A 915 0.43 -14.97 21.47
CA GLU A 915 0.01 -14.04 22.53
C GLU A 915 -0.11 -12.61 21.99
N VAL A 916 -1.06 -11.84 22.49
CA VAL A 916 -1.16 -10.42 22.22
C VAL A 916 -0.07 -9.65 22.96
N ASN A 917 0.38 -8.55 22.38
CA ASN A 917 1.21 -7.59 23.08
C ASN A 917 0.30 -6.58 23.78
N ALA A 918 -0.07 -6.86 25.03
CA ALA A 918 -1.01 -6.02 25.79
C ALA A 918 -0.58 -4.54 25.86
N GLY A 919 0.73 -4.26 25.94
CA GLY A 919 1.24 -2.88 25.93
C GLY A 919 0.95 -2.17 24.61
N LYS A 920 1.18 -2.84 23.47
CA LYS A 920 0.88 -2.30 22.14
C LYS A 920 -0.62 -2.20 21.87
N GLN A 921 -1.42 -3.19 22.29
CA GLN A 921 -2.89 -3.13 22.20
C GLN A 921 -3.40 -1.85 22.89
N ALA A 922 -3.00 -1.64 24.15
CA ALA A 922 -3.39 -0.48 24.94
C ALA A 922 -2.96 0.85 24.31
N SER A 923 -1.69 1.00 23.93
CA SER A 923 -1.19 2.27 23.37
C SER A 923 -1.75 2.59 21.98
N ALA A 924 -2.14 1.56 21.21
CA ALA A 924 -2.60 1.74 19.84
C ALA A 924 -4.13 1.76 19.72
N PHE A 925 -4.88 1.47 20.77
CA PHE A 925 -6.35 1.47 20.69
C PHE A 925 -6.93 2.88 20.50
N PRO A 926 -6.58 3.91 21.31
CA PRO A 926 -7.05 5.26 21.08
C PRO A 926 -6.84 5.78 19.64
N PRO A 927 -5.63 5.69 19.06
CA PRO A 927 -5.43 6.18 17.70
C PRO A 927 -6.14 5.33 16.63
N ASN A 928 -6.22 4.01 16.79
CA ASN A 928 -6.92 3.18 15.81
C ASN A 928 -8.44 3.42 15.86
N PHE A 929 -9.00 3.66 17.04
CA PHE A 929 -10.40 4.00 17.21
C PHE A 929 -10.74 5.32 16.52
N ILE A 930 -9.97 6.39 16.76
CA ILE A 930 -10.17 7.69 16.09
C ILE A 930 -10.00 7.58 14.57
N HIS A 931 -8.98 6.86 14.09
CA HIS A 931 -8.83 6.60 12.65
C HIS A 931 -10.05 5.88 12.05
N SER A 932 -10.70 5.00 12.80
CA SER A 932 -11.91 4.31 12.34
C SER A 932 -13.13 5.21 12.28
N LEU A 933 -13.21 6.23 13.15
CA LEU A 933 -14.27 7.25 13.10
C LEU A 933 -14.06 8.24 11.96
N ASP A 934 -12.82 8.65 11.71
CA ASP A 934 -12.43 9.48 10.56
C ASP A 934 -12.76 8.77 9.23
N ALA A 935 -12.38 7.50 9.10
CA ALA A 935 -12.77 6.68 7.95
C ALA A 935 -14.29 6.53 7.80
N THR A 936 -15.01 6.38 8.92
CA THR A 936 -16.47 6.31 8.92
C THR A 936 -17.10 7.61 8.44
N HIS A 937 -16.61 8.76 8.93
CA HIS A 937 -17.08 10.08 8.51
C HIS A 937 -16.83 10.33 7.01
N MET A 938 -15.65 9.95 6.51
CA MET A 938 -15.31 10.01 5.09
C MET A 938 -16.25 9.16 4.24
N MET A 939 -16.54 7.91 4.64
CA MET A 939 -17.46 7.03 3.91
C MET A 939 -18.90 7.52 3.93
N LEU A 940 -19.39 8.00 5.08
CA LEU A 940 -20.73 8.60 5.19
C LEU A 940 -20.86 9.81 4.25
N THR A 941 -19.84 10.66 4.22
CA THR A 941 -19.77 11.82 3.32
C THR A 941 -19.75 11.39 1.86
N ALA A 942 -18.94 10.38 1.50
CA ALA A 942 -18.89 9.85 0.13
C ALA A 942 -20.25 9.34 -0.34
N LEU A 943 -20.95 8.56 0.49
CA LEU A 943 -22.28 8.02 0.18
C LEU A 943 -23.31 9.14 -0.03
N GLU A 944 -23.27 10.17 0.82
CA GLU A 944 -24.21 11.30 0.74
C GLU A 944 -23.90 12.24 -0.44
N CYS A 945 -22.62 12.42 -0.78
CA CYS A 945 -22.19 13.09 -2.02
C CYS A 945 -22.69 12.32 -3.25
N ARG A 946 -22.57 10.98 -3.28
CA ARG A 946 -23.11 10.16 -4.37
C ARG A 946 -24.62 10.33 -4.51
N ARG A 947 -25.35 10.33 -3.39
CA ARG A 947 -26.82 10.54 -3.36
C ARG A 947 -27.22 11.90 -3.95
N THR A 948 -26.40 12.92 -3.75
CA THR A 948 -26.63 14.29 -4.23
C THR A 948 -25.97 14.57 -5.59
N ASN A 949 -25.42 13.54 -6.24
CA ASN A 949 -24.74 13.63 -7.54
C ASN A 949 -23.49 14.55 -7.54
N LEU A 950 -22.78 14.57 -6.40
CA LEU A 950 -21.49 15.22 -6.25
C LEU A 950 -20.37 14.22 -6.56
N THR A 951 -19.39 14.68 -7.33
CA THR A 951 -18.12 13.97 -7.51
C THR A 951 -17.33 14.08 -6.21
N PHE A 952 -16.83 12.98 -5.68
CA PHE A 952 -16.17 12.94 -4.38
C PHE A 952 -14.89 12.11 -4.43
N ALA A 953 -13.79 12.74 -4.05
CA ALA A 953 -12.54 12.06 -3.76
C ALA A 953 -12.05 12.46 -2.37
N SER A 954 -11.16 11.66 -1.78
CA SER A 954 -10.66 11.93 -0.44
C SER A 954 -9.23 11.48 -0.24
N VAL A 955 -8.43 12.35 0.37
CA VAL A 955 -7.14 11.99 0.95
C VAL A 955 -7.30 11.96 2.46
N HIS A 956 -7.85 10.85 2.95
CA HIS A 956 -8.18 10.66 4.37
C HIS A 956 -9.08 11.78 4.90
N ASP A 957 -8.53 12.78 5.58
CA ASP A 957 -9.22 13.92 6.21
C ASP A 957 -9.29 15.19 5.32
N SER A 958 -8.94 15.06 4.05
CA SER A 958 -9.07 16.07 3.00
C SER A 958 -10.08 15.60 1.96
N TYR A 959 -11.17 16.35 1.76
CA TYR A 959 -12.28 15.96 0.88
C TYR A 959 -12.38 16.87 -0.34
N TRP A 960 -12.51 16.27 -1.51
CA TRP A 960 -12.36 16.97 -2.79
C TRP A 960 -13.62 16.83 -3.64
N THR A 961 -14.05 17.94 -4.23
CA THR A 961 -15.13 17.99 -5.23
C THR A 961 -14.87 19.14 -6.22
N HIS A 962 -15.74 19.34 -7.19
CA HIS A 962 -15.67 20.49 -8.10
C HIS A 962 -15.86 21.80 -7.33
N ALA A 963 -15.20 22.87 -7.76
CA ALA A 963 -15.29 24.19 -7.11
C ALA A 963 -16.74 24.68 -6.93
N SER A 964 -17.62 24.41 -7.89
CA SER A 964 -19.02 24.84 -7.85
C SER A 964 -19.87 24.11 -6.80
N THR A 965 -19.42 22.95 -6.32
CA THR A 965 -20.17 22.10 -5.36
C THR A 965 -19.55 22.09 -3.95
N ILE A 966 -18.54 22.92 -3.68
CA ILE A 966 -17.87 22.97 -2.37
C ILE A 966 -18.85 23.34 -1.25
N ASP A 967 -19.68 24.36 -1.42
CA ASP A 967 -20.65 24.76 -0.38
C ASP A 967 -21.58 23.60 0.01
N LYS A 968 -22.07 22.86 -0.99
CA LYS A 968 -22.94 21.70 -0.77
C LYS A 968 -22.20 20.55 -0.11
N MET A 969 -20.96 20.28 -0.51
CA MET A 969 -20.12 19.29 0.15
C MET A 969 -19.86 19.69 1.61
N SER A 970 -19.55 20.95 1.89
CA SER A 970 -19.30 21.46 3.25
C SER A 970 -20.54 21.36 4.15
N GLU A 971 -21.75 21.53 3.61
CA GLU A 971 -22.99 21.17 4.33
C GLU A 971 -23.04 19.68 4.67
N ILE A 972 -22.84 18.80 3.68
CA ILE A 972 -22.86 17.34 3.86
C ILE A 972 -21.84 16.90 4.91
N ILE A 973 -20.62 17.43 4.86
CA ILE A 973 -19.55 17.12 5.82
C ILE A 973 -19.99 17.42 7.25
N ARG A 974 -20.60 18.59 7.48
CA ARG A 974 -21.11 18.99 8.80
C ARG A 974 -22.25 18.07 9.24
N GLU A 975 -23.21 17.79 8.35
CA GLU A 975 -24.36 16.94 8.65
C GLU A 975 -23.96 15.51 8.99
N THR A 976 -23.06 14.89 8.23
CA THR A 976 -22.58 13.54 8.48
C THR A 976 -21.73 13.44 9.75
N PHE A 977 -20.92 14.47 10.05
CA PHE A 977 -20.17 14.53 11.31
C PHE A 977 -21.10 14.62 12.52
N ILE A 978 -22.13 15.49 12.43
CA ILE A 978 -23.14 15.63 13.48
C ILE A 978 -23.90 14.32 13.66
N ALA A 979 -24.33 13.68 12.57
CA ALA A 979 -25.04 12.39 12.62
C ALA A 979 -24.19 11.30 13.29
N LEU A 980 -22.89 11.24 12.95
CA LEU A 980 -21.95 10.29 13.56
C LEU A 980 -21.83 10.51 15.07
N HIS A 981 -21.54 11.74 15.52
CA HIS A 981 -21.30 12.03 16.93
C HIS A 981 -22.56 12.19 17.79
N SER A 982 -23.74 12.33 17.17
CA SER A 982 -25.04 12.26 17.86
C SER A 982 -25.49 10.81 18.12
N SER A 983 -24.79 9.83 17.55
CA SER A 983 -25.18 8.41 17.63
C SER A 983 -24.66 7.68 18.88
N GLU A 984 -24.15 8.41 19.88
CA GLU A 984 -23.61 7.90 21.16
C GLU A 984 -22.58 6.77 20.99
N VAL A 985 -21.55 7.06 20.17
CA VAL A 985 -20.51 6.09 19.75
C VAL A 985 -19.80 5.41 20.93
N LEU A 986 -19.46 6.15 21.99
CA LEU A 986 -18.75 5.59 23.16
C LEU A 986 -19.64 4.63 23.96
N SER A 987 -20.93 4.92 24.08
CA SER A 987 -21.90 4.06 24.75
C SER A 987 -22.08 2.75 23.99
N LYS A 988 -22.25 2.81 22.66
CA LYS A 988 -22.31 1.62 21.81
C LYS A 988 -21.03 0.77 21.89
N LEU A 989 -19.86 1.40 21.92
CA LEU A 989 -18.58 0.70 22.08
C LEU A 989 -18.49 0.00 23.45
N HIS A 990 -18.91 0.69 24.51
CA HIS A 990 -18.93 0.11 25.85
C HIS A 990 -19.89 -1.08 25.92
N ASP A 991 -21.10 -0.95 25.38
CA ASP A 991 -22.09 -2.02 25.36
C ASP A 991 -21.60 -3.22 24.53
N GLU A 992 -20.96 -2.97 23.37
CA GLU A 992 -20.29 -4.01 22.60
C GLU A 992 -19.20 -4.73 23.42
N PHE A 993 -18.42 -4.00 24.21
CA PHE A 993 -17.41 -4.63 25.08
C PHE A 993 -18.04 -5.45 26.20
N VAL A 994 -19.13 -4.98 26.81
CA VAL A 994 -19.84 -5.74 27.85
C VAL A 994 -20.42 -7.03 27.27
N GLU A 995 -21.04 -6.97 26.09
CA GLU A 995 -21.62 -8.14 25.42
C GLU A 995 -20.53 -9.11 24.94
N ARG A 996 -19.56 -8.62 24.16
CA ARG A 996 -18.49 -9.45 23.57
C ARG A 996 -17.63 -10.13 24.62
N TYR A 997 -17.38 -9.46 25.75
CA TYR A 997 -16.47 -9.93 26.79
C TYR A 997 -17.18 -10.34 28.10
N ALA A 998 -18.50 -10.62 28.06
CA ALA A 998 -19.30 -11.00 29.22
C ALA A 998 -18.70 -12.20 30.00
N ASP A 999 -18.33 -13.25 29.27
CA ASP A 999 -17.78 -14.49 29.83
C ASP A 999 -16.25 -14.47 29.99
N TYR A 1000 -15.62 -13.28 29.96
CA TYR A 1000 -14.18 -13.16 30.13
C TYR A 1000 -13.82 -12.88 31.59
N ARG A 1001 -12.65 -13.37 32.00
CA ARG A 1001 -12.13 -13.27 33.36
C ARG A 1001 -10.71 -12.71 33.36
N ILE A 1002 -10.35 -11.95 34.39
CA ILE A 1002 -8.99 -11.45 34.60
C ILE A 1002 -8.41 -12.03 35.90
N PRO A 1003 -7.15 -12.51 35.89
CA PRO A 1003 -6.47 -12.94 37.10
C PRO A 1003 -6.28 -11.77 38.10
N LEU A 1004 -6.62 -11.96 39.37
CA LEU A 1004 -6.51 -10.91 40.40
C LEU A 1004 -5.06 -10.43 40.59
N ALA A 1005 -4.08 -11.32 40.42
CA ALA A 1005 -2.65 -11.00 40.46
C ALA A 1005 -2.26 -9.89 39.46
N VAL A 1006 -2.91 -9.85 38.28
CA VAL A 1006 -2.68 -8.84 37.25
C VAL A 1006 -3.22 -7.47 37.67
N LEU A 1007 -4.41 -7.45 38.29
CA LEU A 1007 -5.07 -6.23 38.75
C LEU A 1007 -4.34 -5.58 39.92
N ARG A 1008 -3.67 -6.37 40.76
CA ARG A 1008 -2.91 -5.91 41.95
C ARG A 1008 -1.54 -5.34 41.65
N GLN A 1009 -1.06 -5.40 40.41
CA GLN A 1009 0.18 -4.75 40.02
C GLN A 1009 0.08 -3.23 40.29
N GLN A 1010 1.08 -2.64 40.95
CA GLN A 1010 1.04 -1.23 41.36
C GLN A 1010 0.74 -0.26 40.19
N THR A 1011 1.26 -0.57 39.00
CA THR A 1011 1.02 0.19 37.78
C THR A 1011 -0.44 0.12 37.32
N MET A 1012 -1.07 -1.05 37.43
CA MET A 1012 -2.46 -1.28 37.05
C MET A 1012 -3.42 -0.63 38.06
N LEU A 1013 -3.15 -0.78 39.36
CA LEU A 1013 -3.90 -0.12 40.43
C LEU A 1013 -3.94 1.40 40.26
N LYS A 1014 -2.80 2.03 39.96
CA LYS A 1014 -2.73 3.47 39.70
C LYS A 1014 -3.57 3.90 38.49
N ARG A 1015 -3.58 3.09 37.43
CA ARG A 1015 -4.38 3.35 36.21
C ARG A 1015 -5.87 3.20 36.48
N MET A 1016 -6.29 2.09 37.09
CA MET A 1016 -7.69 1.82 37.43
C MET A 1016 -8.28 2.91 38.34
N LYS A 1017 -7.51 3.35 39.36
CA LYS A 1017 -7.91 4.47 40.22
C LYS A 1017 -8.11 5.76 39.44
N ARG A 1018 -7.29 6.04 38.43
CA ARG A 1018 -7.40 7.26 37.60
C ARG A 1018 -8.69 7.27 36.79
N VAL A 1019 -9.14 6.11 36.30
CA VAL A 1019 -10.38 5.97 35.52
C VAL A 1019 -11.60 5.59 36.37
N GLY A 1020 -11.50 5.66 37.71
CA GLY A 1020 -12.63 5.48 38.62
C GLY A 1020 -13.04 4.03 38.92
N VAL A 1021 -12.23 3.04 38.55
CA VAL A 1021 -12.52 1.61 38.85
C VAL A 1021 -12.05 1.24 40.25
N LYS A 1022 -12.95 0.67 41.06
CA LYS A 1022 -12.62 0.09 42.37
C LYS A 1022 -12.24 -1.39 42.19
N VAL A 1023 -11.15 -1.82 42.81
CA VAL A 1023 -10.77 -3.24 42.80
C VAL A 1023 -11.63 -4.00 43.81
N PRO A 1024 -12.26 -5.12 43.43
CA PRO A 1024 -13.02 -5.95 44.37
C PRO A 1024 -12.17 -6.40 45.56
N ALA A 1025 -12.78 -6.45 46.74
CA ALA A 1025 -12.14 -7.00 47.94
C ALA A 1025 -11.95 -8.54 47.80
N LEU A 1026 -10.96 -9.10 48.51
CA LEU A 1026 -10.67 -10.56 48.53
C LEU A 1026 -11.90 -11.42 48.85
N SER A 1027 -12.86 -10.89 49.60
CA SER A 1027 -14.10 -11.57 49.98
C SER A 1027 -15.07 -11.80 48.83
N ASN A 1028 -14.90 -11.12 47.69
CA ASN A 1028 -15.81 -11.18 46.54
C ASN A 1028 -15.18 -11.85 45.31
N ALA A 1029 -13.97 -12.39 45.42
CA ALA A 1029 -13.35 -13.18 44.36
C ALA A 1029 -13.83 -14.63 44.46
N GLU A 1030 -14.19 -15.25 43.33
CA GLU A 1030 -14.46 -16.70 43.30
C GLU A 1030 -13.17 -17.44 43.69
N VAL A 1031 -13.24 -18.23 44.77
CA VAL A 1031 -12.15 -19.08 45.27
C VAL A 1031 -12.46 -20.52 44.84
N LEU A 1032 -11.53 -21.14 44.14
CA LEU A 1032 -11.64 -22.55 43.71
C LEU A 1032 -11.13 -23.50 44.84
N PRO A 1033 -11.64 -24.74 44.94
CA PRO A 1033 -11.28 -25.68 46.02
C PRO A 1033 -9.80 -26.10 45.95
N GLU A 1034 -9.11 -26.10 47.09
CA GLU A 1034 -7.72 -26.59 47.23
C GLU A 1034 -7.70 -28.10 47.51
N ASP A 1035 -6.90 -28.86 46.76
CA ASP A 1035 -6.42 -30.19 47.16
C ASP A 1035 -4.90 -30.17 47.39
N LYS A 1036 -4.48 -30.84 48.46
CA LYS A 1036 -3.18 -30.71 49.15
C LYS A 1036 -1.98 -31.10 48.29
N MET A 1037 -0.95 -30.24 48.28
CA MET A 1037 0.35 -30.46 47.64
C MET A 1037 1.29 -31.31 48.51
N ALA A 1038 2.09 -32.16 47.86
CA ALA A 1038 3.34 -32.71 48.36
C ALA A 1038 4.51 -32.02 47.64
N GLU A 1039 5.60 -31.83 48.38
CA GLU A 1039 6.86 -31.21 47.98
C GLU A 1039 7.59 -32.05 46.92
N ASP A 1040 8.14 -31.40 45.89
CA ASP A 1040 9.51 -31.62 45.41
C ASP A 1040 9.89 -30.59 44.33
N GLU A 1041 11.06 -29.97 44.53
CA GLU A 1041 11.70 -28.98 43.68
C GLU A 1041 12.46 -29.65 42.53
N GLU A 1042 12.47 -29.04 41.34
CA GLU A 1042 13.69 -28.90 40.53
C GLU A 1042 13.55 -27.78 39.47
N GLU A 1043 14.64 -27.02 39.33
CA GLU A 1043 14.78 -25.78 38.57
C GLU A 1043 14.97 -25.98 37.06
N ALA A 1044 14.49 -25.00 36.27
CA ALA A 1044 15.11 -24.61 35.00
C ALA A 1044 14.89 -23.11 34.78
N VAL A 1045 15.95 -22.33 34.98
CA VAL A 1045 16.02 -20.88 34.76
C VAL A 1045 16.61 -20.64 33.37
N ASP A 1046 15.87 -19.97 32.49
CA ASP A 1046 16.36 -19.41 31.23
C ASP A 1046 16.68 -17.92 31.46
N ASP A 1047 17.96 -17.59 31.33
CA ASP A 1047 18.51 -16.23 31.41
C ASP A 1047 18.46 -15.55 30.02
N GLU A 1048 17.78 -14.42 29.91
CA GLU A 1048 18.05 -13.39 28.91
C GLU A 1048 18.02 -12.00 29.57
N ALA A 1049 19.20 -11.41 29.82
CA ALA A 1049 19.50 -10.01 29.48
C ALA A 1049 20.89 -9.52 29.97
N SER A 1050 21.53 -8.76 29.08
CA SER A 1050 22.53 -7.70 29.31
C SER A 1050 24.00 -8.09 29.51
N VAL A 1051 24.83 -7.67 28.54
CA VAL A 1051 26.28 -7.51 28.72
C VAL A 1051 26.60 -6.02 28.57
N VAL A 1052 26.83 -5.37 29.70
CA VAL A 1052 27.53 -4.09 29.81
C VAL A 1052 28.82 -4.34 30.60
N SER A 1053 29.93 -3.94 29.97
CA SER A 1053 31.31 -3.78 30.46
C SER A 1053 31.70 -4.31 31.85
N ALA A 1054 32.70 -5.19 31.86
CA ALA A 1054 33.39 -5.68 33.05
C ALA A 1054 34.27 -4.62 33.75
N LYS A 1055 34.15 -4.54 35.09
CA LYS A 1055 35.22 -4.13 36.04
C LYS A 1055 35.08 -4.96 37.34
N PRO A 1056 36.17 -5.22 38.09
CA PRO A 1056 36.21 -6.33 39.04
C PRO A 1056 35.67 -5.99 40.44
N ASN A 1057 35.19 -7.07 41.06
CA ASN A 1057 34.54 -7.23 42.37
C ASN A 1057 35.09 -6.44 43.57
N GLY A 1058 34.17 -5.76 44.26
CA GLY A 1058 34.25 -5.47 45.70
C GLY A 1058 33.03 -6.05 46.42
N LYS A 1059 33.23 -7.09 47.23
CA LYS A 1059 32.19 -7.77 48.02
C LYS A 1059 31.56 -6.84 49.07
N ARG A 1060 30.23 -6.72 49.10
CA ARG A 1060 29.49 -6.37 50.33
C ARG A 1060 28.12 -7.08 50.37
N ARG A 1061 27.97 -7.98 51.34
CA ARG A 1061 26.76 -8.77 51.65
C ARG A 1061 25.60 -7.84 52.04
N SER A 1062 24.41 -8.06 51.49
CA SER A 1062 23.15 -7.61 52.13
C SER A 1062 22.22 -8.82 52.31
N ARG A 1063 21.77 -9.00 53.55
CA ARG A 1063 20.79 -10.02 53.98
C ARG A 1063 19.43 -9.67 53.37
N LYS A 1064 18.83 -10.56 52.58
CA LYS A 1064 17.38 -10.55 52.30
C LYS A 1064 16.69 -11.56 53.22
N ALA A 1065 15.69 -11.06 53.94
CA ALA A 1065 14.78 -11.85 54.76
C ALA A 1065 13.88 -12.73 53.86
N LYS A 1066 13.81 -14.03 54.16
CA LYS A 1066 12.79 -14.96 53.65
C LYS A 1066 11.51 -14.76 54.48
N LEU A 1067 10.44 -14.22 53.88
CA LEU A 1067 9.06 -14.26 54.39
C LEU A 1067 8.10 -13.67 53.34
N SER A 1068 7.52 -14.49 52.45
CA SER A 1068 6.19 -14.25 51.83
C SER A 1068 5.59 -15.33 50.90
N ASP A 1069 6.26 -16.43 50.56
CA ASP A 1069 5.82 -17.29 49.42
C ASP A 1069 4.41 -17.91 49.53
N ALA A 1070 3.89 -18.20 50.72
CA ALA A 1070 2.58 -18.87 50.86
C ALA A 1070 1.33 -17.98 50.59
N LYS A 1071 1.45 -16.64 50.66
CA LYS A 1071 0.29 -15.74 50.42
C LYS A 1071 0.10 -15.38 48.95
N ASP A 1072 1.15 -15.50 48.14
CA ASP A 1072 1.10 -15.13 46.73
C ASP A 1072 0.54 -16.28 45.85
N GLU A 1073 0.66 -17.55 46.28
CA GLU A 1073 0.08 -18.70 45.56
C GLU A 1073 -1.46 -18.70 45.56
N VAL A 1074 -2.10 -18.39 46.69
CA VAL A 1074 -3.57 -18.32 46.82
C VAL A 1074 -4.19 -17.26 45.89
N VAL A 1075 -3.45 -16.20 45.56
CA VAL A 1075 -3.92 -15.09 44.71
C VAL A 1075 -3.85 -15.43 43.22
N LEU A 1076 -3.05 -16.42 42.81
CA LEU A 1076 -2.92 -16.84 41.41
C LEU A 1076 -4.18 -17.53 40.87
N HIS A 1077 -5.00 -18.11 41.75
CA HIS A 1077 -6.20 -18.87 41.39
C HIS A 1077 -7.49 -18.05 41.41
N GLN A 1078 -7.43 -16.78 41.81
CA GLN A 1078 -8.60 -15.91 41.93
C GLN A 1078 -8.81 -15.09 40.66
N PHE A 1079 -10.05 -15.11 40.16
CA PHE A 1079 -10.46 -14.39 38.97
C PHE A 1079 -11.57 -13.39 39.27
N VAL A 1080 -11.63 -12.35 38.45
CA VAL A 1080 -12.71 -11.35 38.46
C VAL A 1080 -13.30 -11.27 37.07
N ASN A 1081 -14.62 -11.09 36.97
CA ASN A 1081 -15.29 -10.86 35.69
C ASN A 1081 -14.75 -9.57 35.06
N LEU A 1082 -14.44 -9.62 33.76
CA LEU A 1082 -13.96 -8.43 33.05
C LEU A 1082 -14.99 -7.30 33.12
N VAL A 1083 -16.27 -7.60 32.92
CA VAL A 1083 -17.37 -6.61 32.95
C VAL A 1083 -17.39 -5.82 34.27
N ASP A 1084 -17.13 -6.47 35.41
CA ASP A 1084 -17.15 -5.82 36.74
C ASP A 1084 -15.98 -4.84 36.94
N VAL A 1085 -14.93 -4.93 36.11
CA VAL A 1085 -13.73 -4.09 36.19
C VAL A 1085 -13.52 -3.22 34.96
N LEU A 1086 -14.42 -3.24 33.99
CA LEU A 1086 -14.41 -2.30 32.87
C LEU A 1086 -14.64 -0.87 33.40
N PRO A 1087 -13.85 0.12 32.95
CA PRO A 1087 -14.02 1.48 33.42
C PRO A 1087 -15.31 2.11 32.90
N PRO A 1088 -16.02 2.89 33.74
CA PRO A 1088 -17.19 3.63 33.28
C PRO A 1088 -16.78 4.67 32.24
N ILE A 1089 -17.70 4.97 31.32
CA ILE A 1089 -17.49 5.99 30.29
C ILE A 1089 -17.25 7.34 30.97
N PRO A 1090 -16.22 8.12 30.56
CA PRO A 1090 -16.01 9.47 31.06
C PRO A 1090 -17.24 10.36 30.83
N LYS A 1091 -17.51 11.27 31.76
CA LYS A 1091 -18.60 12.25 31.58
C LYS A 1091 -18.29 13.15 30.38
N LYS A 1092 -19.22 13.21 29.43
CA LYS A 1092 -19.18 14.14 28.30
C LYS A 1092 -19.36 15.57 28.82
N GLY A 1093 -18.56 16.50 28.31
CA GLY A 1093 -18.71 17.92 28.60
C GLY A 1093 -19.93 18.55 27.92
N ASP A 1094 -20.09 19.85 28.10
CA ASP A 1094 -21.31 20.58 27.72
C ASP A 1094 -21.35 21.06 26.25
N PHE A 1095 -20.38 20.66 25.41
CA PHE A 1095 -20.35 21.10 24.01
C PHE A 1095 -21.47 20.45 23.18
N ASP A 1096 -22.33 21.28 22.61
CA ASP A 1096 -23.36 20.86 21.67
C ASP A 1096 -22.82 20.72 20.24
N VAL A 1097 -22.81 19.48 19.75
CA VAL A 1097 -22.36 19.12 18.40
C VAL A 1097 -23.23 19.78 17.31
N GLN A 1098 -24.49 20.13 17.57
CA GLN A 1098 -25.34 20.82 16.59
C GLN A 1098 -24.83 22.22 16.23
N SER A 1099 -24.03 22.85 17.09
CA SER A 1099 -23.43 24.16 16.83
C SER A 1099 -22.51 24.17 15.59
N ILE A 1100 -21.98 23.00 15.21
CA ILE A 1100 -21.11 22.80 14.03
C ILE A 1100 -21.81 23.21 12.73
N LYS A 1101 -23.15 23.13 12.66
CA LYS A 1101 -23.90 23.57 11.46
C LYS A 1101 -23.56 25.00 11.05
N LYS A 1102 -23.20 25.87 11.99
CA LYS A 1102 -22.84 27.27 11.74
C LYS A 1102 -21.34 27.49 11.55
N SER A 1103 -20.49 26.48 11.74
CA SER A 1103 -19.05 26.62 11.60
C SER A 1103 -18.61 26.54 10.14
N LEU A 1104 -18.26 27.69 9.57
CA LEU A 1104 -17.75 27.79 8.19
C LEU A 1104 -16.32 27.28 8.02
N TYR A 1105 -15.53 27.25 9.11
CA TYR A 1105 -14.11 26.85 9.10
C TYR A 1105 -13.86 25.43 9.61
N PHE A 1106 -14.92 24.64 9.79
CA PHE A 1106 -14.82 23.26 10.26
C PHE A 1106 -13.93 22.40 9.32
N PHE A 1107 -14.23 22.48 8.02
CA PHE A 1107 -13.43 21.99 6.90
C PHE A 1107 -13.33 23.15 5.91
N SER A 1108 -12.11 23.61 5.57
CA SER A 1108 -11.93 24.88 4.83
C SER A 1108 -10.60 25.06 4.13
#